data_AF-A0A9X4C050-F1
#
_entry.id   AF-A0A9X4C050-F1
#
_cell.length_a   1.000
_cell.length_b   1.000
_cell.length_c   1.000
_cell.angle_alpha   90.00
_cell.angle_beta   90.00
_cell.angle_gamma   90.00
#
_symmetry.space_group_name_H-M   'P 1'
#
loop_
_entity.id
_entity.type
_entity.pdbx_description
1 polymer ?
#
loop_
_entity_poly.entity_id
_entity_poly.type
_entity_poly.pdbx_seq_one_letter_code
_entity_poly.pdbx_strand_id
1 'polypeptide(L)'
;MIGKTPKGPSGPTAVKPAKTSTSGADGLARIDPAGGTFHAHHGTAAPTRVGGDIDAITPAPAVQVSALPAHTDLAAQTAAPTLEDFWIALPPGLPEPDVQGVRTIEGRQYVTLANGRFLQVAADPETGGYRATRSSERVPSGPRLVPDADGRYWQEDRPQAPHDLSDTRLEAFRCDLDFTGIEPGSDGLYRFAGKLYAVIRTRAYQVLHDTDASTPDTQVMRIVRAGDAVAHDENNVYFSTRPGRSEPIVLDARRGWVGTSIHGAGGMQRVHRGQAMHQQLVDKTLALETEGLLVQAAGEKRSEATDNWRAQEQGSQGERGALAMLEVRLRQELDLLKAYIGRYVNEQYWISRVKPEGIFRNELHELRVLSVDNCDRLIGASDRRKLIELGDLRGTRAMYEAIAEHLWKKREILQIRQQLVDDILRQSRSSALETALPTTHSMDLQVITSGWVEARSRLLSSDPGDSQSALAQWARSYIETASAFHDIDSVPQQARLAIITGLLDQTAAIKASYENLAFAPDSAEAGVRRQIIEVMQSFEETLETRASRYHREQLTTLAMPAQDEVIDFDFVPNQENAGPAPARRRLFRARHHDVYKISVGLPRRTASGEEVIDVTDPGSVEQVWQTYERRDGEWRRQAPPPDMALPTLMALANERMGQCEAHLRSARQDEKAWRNASNIVEFLGAKAEQFDDVALQLERQPNAADDEIAVLISQLRQNSQRLRQEGEDIRVRLYKDKSFLSASRVAYLLGQNQIVAMKTHTRLERGKGSNKHYLDIYSLNDRRTGEPLWHAHFHYAKADSAAGDFTVQGGHLKTLEQSGSGLASQRRDQQAGRVHVPIWREAIDSRTAQKIFDVAQ
;
A
#
# COMPACT_ATOMS: atom_id res chain seq x y z
N MET A 1 12.17 64.92 -1.47
CA MET A 1 12.55 66.28 -1.01
C MET A 1 13.42 66.17 0.25
N ILE A 2 14.00 67.28 0.70
CA ILE A 2 15.08 67.44 1.71
C ILE A 2 14.81 66.86 3.12
N GLY A 3 15.86 66.36 3.82
CA GLY A 3 15.94 66.26 5.31
C GLY A 3 16.54 64.93 5.86
N LYS A 4 17.85 64.79 6.16
CA LYS A 4 18.70 65.28 7.29
C LYS A 4 18.67 64.45 8.62
N THR A 5 19.61 63.49 8.74
CA THR A 5 20.68 63.30 9.77
C THR A 5 20.64 63.95 11.18
N PRO A 6 21.45 63.52 12.21
CA PRO A 6 22.11 62.21 12.54
C PRO A 6 22.22 61.91 14.09
N LYS A 7 23.19 61.04 14.51
CA LYS A 7 23.68 60.65 15.87
C LYS A 7 22.91 59.51 16.59
N GLY A 8 23.52 58.71 17.48
CA GLY A 8 24.93 58.62 17.94
C GLY A 8 25.19 57.40 18.89
N PRO A 9 26.45 57.02 19.19
CA PRO A 9 26.80 55.67 19.69
C PRO A 9 27.34 55.59 21.13
N SER A 10 27.54 54.36 21.64
CA SER A 10 28.52 54.01 22.71
C SER A 10 28.84 52.50 22.77
N GLY A 11 30.07 52.17 23.19
CA GLY A 11 30.62 50.85 23.56
C GLY A 11 31.89 51.13 24.39
N PRO A 12 32.98 50.31 24.38
CA PRO A 12 33.11 48.86 24.19
C PRO A 12 33.03 48.15 25.58
N THR A 13 33.87 47.25 26.16
CA THR A 13 35.16 46.57 25.85
C THR A 13 35.26 45.24 26.62
N ALA A 14 36.25 44.38 26.32
CA ALA A 14 36.45 43.05 26.92
C ALA A 14 37.66 42.96 27.90
N VAL A 15 37.79 41.81 28.61
CA VAL A 15 39.07 41.13 28.96
C VAL A 15 38.80 39.69 29.50
N LYS A 16 39.77 38.77 29.37
CA LYS A 16 39.81 37.34 29.83
C LYS A 16 40.86 37.16 30.97
N PRO A 17 41.10 36.00 31.64
CA PRO A 17 40.56 34.62 31.52
C PRO A 17 39.94 34.15 32.90
N ALA A 18 40.08 32.97 33.55
CA ALA A 18 40.81 31.70 33.31
C ALA A 18 40.33 30.48 34.15
N LYS A 19 40.39 29.27 33.53
CA LYS A 19 40.83 27.93 33.99
C LYS A 19 40.37 27.25 35.32
N THR A 20 40.27 25.90 35.23
CA THR A 20 40.34 24.84 36.28
C THR A 20 39.20 24.75 37.31
N SER A 21 38.76 23.58 37.82
CA SER A 21 39.12 22.14 37.61
C SER A 21 37.96 21.25 38.12
N THR A 22 37.46 20.23 37.40
CA THR A 22 37.88 18.79 37.36
C THR A 22 37.35 17.91 38.52
N SER A 23 36.89 16.68 38.20
CA SER A 23 36.34 15.60 39.06
C SER A 23 34.92 15.83 39.66
N GLY A 24 34.11 14.79 39.93
CA GLY A 24 34.24 13.39 39.50
C GLY A 24 33.28 12.37 40.16
N ALA A 25 32.74 11.46 39.33
CA ALA A 25 32.30 10.07 39.59
C ALA A 25 31.05 9.73 40.46
N ASP A 26 30.45 8.59 40.08
CA ASP A 26 29.53 7.67 40.76
C ASP A 26 28.15 8.12 41.30
N GLY A 27 27.18 7.17 41.27
CA GLY A 27 25.91 7.25 42.02
C GLY A 27 24.63 6.90 41.22
N LEU A 28 24.22 5.62 41.24
CA LEU A 28 22.90 5.20 40.74
C LEU A 28 21.77 5.53 41.73
N ALA A 29 20.70 6.20 41.28
CA ALA A 29 19.39 6.19 41.93
C ALA A 29 18.25 6.46 40.93
N ARG A 30 17.06 5.90 41.21
CA ARG A 30 15.87 5.95 40.34
C ARG A 30 14.65 6.33 41.18
N ILE A 31 14.24 7.60 41.13
CA ILE A 31 13.02 8.12 41.79
C ILE A 31 12.38 9.17 40.86
N ASP A 32 11.05 9.22 40.86
CA ASP A 32 10.22 10.08 39.99
C ASP A 32 10.22 11.56 40.41
N PRO A 33 9.96 12.50 39.47
CA PRO A 33 9.45 13.81 39.78
C PRO A 33 7.90 13.83 39.69
N ALA A 34 7.25 14.11 40.81
CA ALA A 34 5.83 14.46 40.81
C ALA A 34 5.60 15.83 40.14
N GLY A 35 4.43 16.03 39.51
CA GLY A 35 4.09 17.28 38.82
C GLY A 35 3.37 18.31 39.68
N GLY A 36 3.20 19.50 39.10
CA GLY A 36 2.32 20.60 39.52
C GLY A 36 2.26 21.64 38.40
N THR A 37 1.20 22.42 38.19
CA THR A 37 -0.12 22.52 38.85
C THR A 37 -1.11 23.01 37.75
N PHE A 38 -2.45 23.13 37.89
CA PHE A 38 -3.24 23.82 38.90
C PHE A 38 -4.69 23.29 38.95
N HIS A 39 -5.28 23.30 40.16
CA HIS A 39 -6.69 23.54 40.54
C HIS A 39 -7.79 23.32 39.47
N ALA A 40 -8.76 22.40 39.57
CA ALA A 40 -9.52 21.77 40.68
C ALA A 40 -10.67 22.59 41.31
N HIS A 41 -11.90 22.05 41.19
CA HIS A 41 -12.99 22.04 42.19
C HIS A 41 -13.86 20.78 41.88
N HIS A 42 -13.81 19.71 42.66
CA HIS A 42 -14.59 19.44 43.88
C HIS A 42 -16.13 19.42 43.67
N GLY A 43 -16.90 18.35 43.97
CA GLY A 43 -16.57 16.96 44.36
C GLY A 43 -17.32 16.44 45.61
N THR A 44 -17.48 15.11 45.72
CA THR A 44 -17.75 14.22 46.91
C THR A 44 -18.55 12.97 46.45
N ALA A 45 -18.46 11.76 47.05
CA ALA A 45 -17.43 11.10 47.86
C ALA A 45 -17.66 9.55 47.82
N ALA A 46 -16.64 8.73 48.11
CA ALA A 46 -16.69 7.25 48.08
C ALA A 46 -16.98 6.61 49.47
N PRO A 47 -17.13 5.26 49.60
CA PRO A 47 -15.94 4.42 49.87
C PRO A 47 -15.95 2.91 49.45
N THR A 48 -14.84 2.48 48.83
CA THR A 48 -13.96 1.32 49.17
C THR A 48 -14.49 -0.12 49.47
N ARG A 49 -14.19 -1.11 48.59
CA ARG A 49 -13.40 -2.37 48.84
C ARG A 49 -13.41 -3.32 47.60
N VAL A 50 -12.27 -3.75 47.02
CA VAL A 50 -11.38 -4.92 47.31
C VAL A 50 -11.87 -6.29 46.77
N GLY A 51 -11.14 -6.84 45.78
CA GLY A 51 -10.88 -8.30 45.61
C GLY A 51 -11.59 -9.05 44.45
N GLY A 52 -10.81 -9.71 43.57
CA GLY A 52 -11.27 -10.60 42.48
C GLY A 52 -11.83 -9.88 41.24
N ASP A 53 -11.91 -10.47 40.05
CA ASP A 53 -11.35 -11.72 39.48
C ASP A 53 -11.22 -11.49 37.94
N ILE A 54 -10.36 -12.23 37.23
CA ILE A 54 -9.97 -11.90 35.83
C ILE A 54 -10.70 -12.73 34.74
N ASP A 55 -11.21 -13.94 35.05
CA ASP A 55 -11.94 -14.79 34.08
C ASP A 55 -13.45 -14.95 34.38
N ALA A 56 -14.01 -14.10 35.25
CA ALA A 56 -15.41 -14.18 35.70
C ALA A 56 -16.39 -13.38 34.80
N ILE A 57 -16.74 -13.92 33.62
CA ILE A 57 -17.83 -13.36 32.78
C ILE A 57 -19.17 -13.49 33.53
N THR A 58 -19.57 -12.41 34.19
CA THR A 58 -20.78 -12.34 35.02
C THR A 58 -21.96 -11.79 34.21
N PRO A 59 -23.18 -12.38 34.28
CA PRO A 59 -24.34 -11.87 33.57
C PRO A 59 -24.73 -10.45 33.97
N ALA A 60 -25.22 -9.65 33.01
CA ALA A 60 -25.85 -8.37 33.31
C ALA A 60 -27.10 -8.59 34.20
N PRO A 61 -27.32 -7.75 35.23
CA PRO A 61 -28.40 -7.97 36.20
C PRO A 61 -29.79 -7.78 35.57
N ALA A 62 -30.74 -8.64 35.98
CA ALA A 62 -32.11 -8.57 35.51
C ALA A 62 -32.81 -7.29 35.97
N VAL A 63 -33.39 -6.54 35.03
CA VAL A 63 -34.25 -5.39 35.34
C VAL A 63 -35.58 -5.90 35.89
N GLN A 64 -35.72 -5.93 37.21
CA GLN A 64 -37.00 -6.15 37.86
C GLN A 64 -37.90 -4.93 37.67
N VAL A 65 -38.87 -5.03 36.76
CA VAL A 65 -39.96 -4.07 36.65
C VAL A 65 -40.91 -4.28 37.83
N SER A 66 -40.67 -3.55 38.92
CA SER A 66 -41.56 -3.51 40.07
C SER A 66 -42.89 -2.85 39.68
N ALA A 67 -44.00 -3.56 39.89
CA ALA A 67 -45.34 -3.02 39.62
C ALA A 67 -45.67 -1.87 40.59
N LEU A 68 -46.11 -0.74 40.03
CA LEU A 68 -46.79 0.30 40.79
C LEU A 68 -48.26 -0.10 41.07
N PRO A 69 -48.89 0.43 42.14
CA PRO A 69 -50.20 -0.04 42.58
C PRO A 69 -51.33 0.15 41.56
N ALA A 70 -52.34 -0.72 41.63
CA ALA A 70 -53.55 -0.62 40.83
C ALA A 70 -54.41 0.60 41.23
N HIS A 71 -54.19 1.72 40.56
CA HIS A 71 -55.13 2.84 40.57
C HIS A 71 -56.45 2.43 39.91
N THR A 72 -57.42 2.05 40.73
CA THR A 72 -58.80 1.76 40.30
C THR A 72 -59.58 3.07 40.18
N ASP A 73 -59.06 3.98 39.36
CA ASP A 73 -59.73 5.22 39.00
C ASP A 73 -60.67 4.93 37.82
N LEU A 74 -61.97 4.86 38.11
CA LEU A 74 -63.04 4.60 37.14
C LEU A 74 -63.31 5.85 36.27
N ALA A 75 -62.26 6.38 35.63
CA ALA A 75 -62.36 7.44 34.65
C ALA A 75 -63.04 6.90 33.37
N ALA A 76 -63.90 7.72 32.77
CA ALA A 76 -64.80 7.28 31.72
C ALA A 76 -64.07 6.72 30.50
N GLN A 77 -64.68 5.71 29.86
CA GLN A 77 -64.43 5.44 28.45
C GLN A 77 -64.90 6.65 27.63
N THR A 78 -64.01 7.61 27.38
CA THR A 78 -64.15 8.47 26.19
C THR A 78 -64.14 7.53 25.00
N ALA A 79 -65.28 7.42 24.31
CA ALA A 79 -65.37 6.66 23.08
C ALA A 79 -64.27 7.14 22.12
N ALA A 80 -63.62 6.20 21.43
CA ALA A 80 -62.63 6.55 20.41
C ALA A 80 -63.29 7.52 19.41
N PRO A 81 -62.68 8.69 19.12
CA PRO A 81 -63.35 9.76 18.41
C PRO A 81 -63.76 9.27 17.02
N THR A 82 -65.04 9.35 16.72
CA THR A 82 -65.65 8.77 15.54
C THR A 82 -65.31 9.59 14.29
N LEU A 83 -65.58 9.06 13.09
CA LEU A 83 -65.42 9.84 11.86
C LEU A 83 -66.22 11.15 11.86
N GLU A 84 -67.31 11.22 12.62
CA GLU A 84 -68.21 12.37 12.72
C GLU A 84 -67.58 13.51 13.55
N ASP A 85 -66.74 13.17 14.53
CA ASP A 85 -66.00 14.10 15.41
C ASP A 85 -64.91 14.92 14.68
N PHE A 86 -64.68 14.65 13.40
CA PHE A 86 -63.71 15.32 12.53
C PHE A 86 -64.37 15.99 11.30
N TRP A 87 -65.70 15.93 11.14
CA TRP A 87 -66.39 16.56 10.02
C TRP A 87 -66.22 18.08 10.02
N ILE A 88 -65.81 18.64 8.88
CA ILE A 88 -65.69 20.07 8.68
C ILE A 88 -66.64 20.58 7.58
N ALA A 89 -67.05 21.84 7.70
CA ALA A 89 -67.68 22.58 6.62
C ALA A 89 -66.59 23.39 5.90
N LEU A 90 -66.30 23.04 4.64
CA LEU A 90 -65.42 23.81 3.77
C LEU A 90 -66.22 24.87 2.99
N PRO A 91 -65.66 26.07 2.76
CA PRO A 91 -66.35 27.15 2.04
C PRO A 91 -66.50 26.84 0.54
N PRO A 92 -67.48 27.46 -0.16
CA PRO A 92 -67.62 27.31 -1.61
C PRO A 92 -66.44 27.95 -2.36
N GLY A 93 -65.95 27.28 -3.42
CA GLY A 93 -64.79 27.71 -4.21
C GLY A 93 -63.51 26.91 -3.99
N LEU A 94 -63.62 25.62 -3.65
CA LEU A 94 -62.48 24.75 -3.37
C LEU A 94 -61.68 24.39 -4.65
N PRO A 95 -60.34 24.23 -4.57
CA PRO A 95 -59.55 23.68 -5.66
C PRO A 95 -60.00 22.24 -5.95
N GLU A 96 -59.93 21.81 -7.22
CA GLU A 96 -60.24 20.43 -7.59
C GLU A 96 -59.31 19.42 -6.91
N PRO A 97 -59.78 18.20 -6.63
CA PRO A 97 -58.97 17.20 -5.98
C PRO A 97 -57.91 16.68 -6.96
N ASP A 98 -56.80 16.19 -6.41
CA ASP A 98 -55.82 15.44 -7.17
C ASP A 98 -56.34 14.06 -7.58
N VAL A 99 -55.47 13.29 -8.24
CA VAL A 99 -55.74 11.91 -8.71
C VAL A 99 -55.96 10.89 -7.57
N GLN A 100 -55.94 11.32 -6.31
CA GLN A 100 -56.23 10.51 -5.12
C GLN A 100 -57.46 11.04 -4.34
N GLY A 101 -58.18 12.03 -4.88
CA GLY A 101 -59.35 12.62 -4.22
C GLY A 101 -59.01 13.65 -3.13
N VAL A 102 -57.73 14.04 -3.00
CA VAL A 102 -57.24 14.94 -1.96
C VAL A 102 -57.22 16.40 -2.46
N ARG A 103 -57.70 17.32 -1.63
CA ARG A 103 -57.63 18.78 -1.87
C ARG A 103 -56.62 19.38 -0.90
N THR A 104 -55.64 20.15 -1.40
CA THR A 104 -54.66 20.84 -0.55
C THR A 104 -54.99 22.33 -0.46
N ILE A 105 -55.13 22.85 0.77
CA ILE A 105 -55.46 24.25 1.06
C ILE A 105 -54.51 24.73 2.17
N GLU A 106 -53.74 25.79 1.92
CA GLU A 106 -52.75 26.34 2.86
C GLU A 106 -51.79 25.28 3.46
N GLY A 107 -51.36 24.32 2.63
CA GLY A 107 -50.48 23.22 3.04
C GLY A 107 -51.13 22.12 3.87
N ARG A 108 -52.45 22.18 4.11
CA ARG A 108 -53.25 21.15 4.78
C ARG A 108 -54.03 20.32 3.77
N GLN A 109 -54.10 19.00 3.99
CA GLN A 109 -54.76 18.05 3.12
C GLN A 109 -56.18 17.75 3.62
N TYR A 110 -57.14 17.69 2.69
CA TYR A 110 -58.56 17.45 2.97
C TYR A 110 -59.13 16.42 1.99
N VAL A 111 -60.02 15.56 2.45
CA VAL A 111 -60.65 14.49 1.65
C VAL A 111 -62.17 14.56 1.70
N THR A 112 -62.81 13.96 0.70
CA THR A 112 -64.28 13.89 0.58
C THR A 112 -64.76 12.48 0.91
N LEU A 113 -65.73 12.34 1.80
CA LEU A 113 -66.40 11.07 2.08
C LEU A 113 -67.54 10.83 1.08
N ALA A 114 -67.93 9.58 0.86
CA ALA A 114 -69.03 9.21 -0.04
C ALA A 114 -70.40 9.81 0.37
N ASN A 115 -70.56 10.23 1.64
CA ASN A 115 -71.73 10.94 2.14
C ASN A 115 -71.69 12.48 1.94
N GLY A 116 -70.70 12.99 1.19
CA GLY A 116 -70.54 14.42 0.89
C GLY A 116 -69.97 15.26 2.04
N ARG A 117 -69.52 14.65 3.14
CA ARG A 117 -68.78 15.33 4.21
C ARG A 117 -67.30 15.48 3.87
N PHE A 118 -66.64 16.46 4.48
CA PHE A 118 -65.21 16.69 4.35
C PHE A 118 -64.49 16.42 5.68
N LEU A 119 -63.26 15.96 5.58
CA LEU A 119 -62.32 15.73 6.68
C LEU A 119 -60.99 16.42 6.37
N GLN A 120 -60.28 16.90 7.40
CA GLN A 120 -58.84 17.14 7.28
C GLN A 120 -58.10 15.82 7.56
N VAL A 121 -57.04 15.56 6.82
CA VAL A 121 -56.16 14.39 7.02
C VAL A 121 -54.71 14.80 7.19
N ALA A 122 -53.95 13.94 7.89
CA ALA A 122 -52.50 13.99 7.94
C ALA A 122 -51.93 12.56 7.97
N ALA A 123 -50.68 12.41 7.57
CA ALA A 123 -49.96 11.16 7.74
C ALA A 123 -49.62 10.95 9.23
N ASP A 124 -49.93 9.76 9.73
CA ASP A 124 -49.51 9.23 11.03
C ASP A 124 -47.97 9.12 11.07
N PRO A 125 -47.27 9.78 12.02
CA PRO A 125 -45.81 9.73 12.10
C PRO A 125 -45.21 8.34 12.35
N GLU A 126 -45.97 7.41 12.92
CA GLU A 126 -45.50 6.06 13.25
C GLU A 126 -45.87 5.05 12.16
N THR A 127 -47.09 5.14 11.61
CA THR A 127 -47.59 4.15 10.64
C THR A 127 -47.53 4.60 9.17
N GLY A 128 -47.28 5.89 8.92
CA GLY A 128 -47.29 6.49 7.58
C GLY A 128 -48.66 6.52 6.89
N GLY A 129 -49.71 5.99 7.53
CA GLY A 129 -51.07 5.97 7.01
C GLY A 129 -51.81 7.29 7.23
N TYR A 130 -52.75 7.62 6.36
CA TYR A 130 -53.60 8.79 6.55
C TYR A 130 -54.63 8.56 7.67
N ARG A 131 -54.73 9.53 8.58
CA ARG A 131 -55.74 9.59 9.65
C ARG A 131 -56.53 10.88 9.55
N ALA A 132 -57.77 10.85 10.04
CA ALA A 132 -58.51 12.07 10.33
C ALA A 132 -57.76 12.88 11.41
N THR A 133 -57.72 14.21 11.24
CA THR A 133 -57.04 15.14 12.15
C THR A 133 -57.87 16.38 12.36
N ARG A 134 -57.77 17.02 13.52
CA ARG A 134 -58.28 18.37 13.73
C ARG A 134 -57.23 19.41 13.31
N SER A 135 -57.68 20.60 12.94
CA SER A 135 -56.81 21.71 12.50
C SER A 135 -55.91 22.31 13.60
N SER A 136 -56.17 21.92 14.85
CA SER A 136 -55.39 22.22 16.07
C SER A 136 -54.49 21.06 16.54
N GLU A 137 -54.56 19.89 15.92
CA GLU A 137 -53.76 18.72 16.29
C GLU A 137 -52.38 18.74 15.62
N ARG A 138 -51.35 18.34 16.37
CA ARG A 138 -49.96 18.20 15.89
C ARG A 138 -49.58 16.75 15.55
N VAL A 139 -50.36 15.79 16.06
CA VAL A 139 -50.31 14.35 15.74
C VAL A 139 -51.77 13.95 15.50
N PRO A 140 -52.12 13.29 14.38
CA PRO A 140 -53.51 13.06 14.01
C PRO A 140 -54.17 12.03 14.92
N SER A 141 -55.24 12.43 15.62
CA SER A 141 -55.85 11.59 16.67
C SER A 141 -56.92 10.62 16.16
N GLY A 142 -57.41 10.80 14.93
CA GLY A 142 -58.63 10.15 14.45
C GLY A 142 -58.46 8.78 13.79
N PRO A 143 -59.57 8.22 13.30
CA PRO A 143 -59.58 6.95 12.57
C PRO A 143 -58.72 7.00 11.30
N ARG A 144 -58.19 5.84 10.93
CA ARG A 144 -57.42 5.65 9.69
C ARG A 144 -58.37 5.68 8.49
N LEU A 145 -57.92 6.29 7.39
CA LEU A 145 -58.68 6.48 6.17
C LEU A 145 -57.92 5.91 4.98
N VAL A 146 -58.66 5.35 4.03
CA VAL A 146 -58.16 4.87 2.73
C VAL A 146 -59.07 5.40 1.60
N PRO A 147 -58.52 5.64 0.40
CA PRO A 147 -59.33 5.97 -0.78
C PRO A 147 -60.21 4.76 -1.19
N ASP A 148 -61.32 5.05 -1.85
CA ASP A 148 -62.17 4.04 -2.49
C ASP A 148 -61.54 3.50 -3.79
N ALA A 149 -62.21 2.52 -4.41
CA ALA A 149 -61.72 1.84 -5.60
C ALA A 149 -61.58 2.75 -6.83
N ASP A 150 -62.32 3.86 -6.87
CA ASP A 150 -62.31 4.85 -7.96
C ASP A 150 -61.39 6.05 -7.64
N GLY A 151 -60.77 6.09 -6.46
CA GLY A 151 -59.93 7.19 -5.98
C GLY A 151 -60.68 8.51 -5.75
N ARG A 152 -62.02 8.46 -5.67
CA ARG A 152 -62.90 9.63 -5.72
C ARG A 152 -63.43 10.04 -4.35
N TYR A 153 -63.66 9.08 -3.48
CA TYR A 153 -64.03 9.29 -2.09
C TYR A 153 -63.09 8.52 -1.16
N TRP A 154 -63.10 8.88 0.12
CA TRP A 154 -62.35 8.17 1.16
C TRP A 154 -63.32 7.51 2.15
N GLN A 155 -62.86 6.43 2.77
CA GLN A 155 -63.61 5.62 3.73
C GLN A 155 -62.73 5.23 4.92
N GLU A 156 -63.36 4.86 6.03
CA GLU A 156 -62.68 4.39 7.24
C GLU A 156 -62.07 3.00 7.01
N ASP A 157 -60.78 2.85 7.35
CA ASP A 157 -60.03 1.60 7.16
C ASP A 157 -60.34 0.59 8.28
N ARG A 158 -61.51 -0.03 8.18
CA ARG A 158 -61.97 -1.07 9.12
C ARG A 158 -61.50 -2.45 8.64
N PRO A 159 -60.69 -3.20 9.41
CA PRO A 159 -60.34 -4.56 9.05
C PRO A 159 -61.58 -5.46 9.03
N GLN A 160 -61.75 -6.23 7.95
CA GLN A 160 -62.81 -7.24 7.86
C GLN A 160 -62.50 -8.40 8.82
N ALA A 161 -63.55 -8.98 9.42
CA ALA A 161 -63.39 -10.07 10.38
C ALA A 161 -62.73 -11.31 9.74
N PRO A 162 -61.79 -11.99 10.44
CA PRO A 162 -61.20 -13.24 9.96
C PRO A 162 -62.25 -14.33 9.71
N HIS A 163 -62.04 -15.13 8.66
CA HIS A 163 -62.99 -16.13 8.18
C HIS A 163 -62.41 -17.56 8.24
N ASP A 164 -63.29 -18.55 8.37
CA ASP A 164 -62.88 -19.96 8.44
C ASP A 164 -62.38 -20.49 7.09
N LEU A 165 -61.26 -21.20 7.14
CA LEU A 165 -60.66 -21.86 5.98
C LEU A 165 -61.33 -23.21 5.74
N SER A 166 -62.18 -23.31 4.71
CA SER A 166 -62.83 -24.57 4.33
C SER A 166 -61.86 -25.52 3.62
N ASP A 167 -62.03 -26.83 3.80
CA ASP A 167 -61.12 -27.83 3.22
C ASP A 167 -61.11 -27.82 1.69
N THR A 168 -62.23 -27.45 1.05
CA THR A 168 -62.35 -27.24 -0.40
C THR A 168 -61.54 -26.03 -0.90
N ARG A 169 -61.41 -24.97 -0.09
CA ARG A 169 -60.62 -23.78 -0.44
C ARG A 169 -59.13 -24.06 -0.36
N LEU A 170 -58.71 -24.85 0.63
CA LEU A 170 -57.32 -25.25 0.82
C LEU A 170 -56.87 -26.44 -0.05
N GLU A 171 -57.80 -27.18 -0.65
CA GLU A 171 -57.54 -28.44 -1.37
C GLU A 171 -56.40 -28.38 -2.40
N ALA A 172 -56.36 -27.33 -3.22
CA ALA A 172 -55.36 -27.15 -4.27
C ALA A 172 -53.93 -26.82 -3.75
N PHE A 173 -53.78 -26.56 -2.45
CA PHE A 173 -52.54 -26.13 -1.81
C PHE A 173 -51.91 -27.18 -0.88
N ARG A 174 -52.57 -28.33 -0.66
CA ARG A 174 -52.09 -29.37 0.26
C ARG A 174 -50.71 -29.88 -0.13
N CYS A 175 -49.84 -30.08 0.86
CA CYS A 175 -48.57 -30.78 0.71
C CYS A 175 -48.68 -32.21 1.28
N ASP A 176 -48.02 -33.17 0.63
CA ASP A 176 -47.85 -34.54 1.14
C ASP A 176 -46.73 -34.62 2.18
N LEU A 177 -46.82 -33.75 3.19
CA LEU A 177 -45.93 -33.70 4.35
C LEU A 177 -46.77 -33.89 5.62
N ASP A 178 -46.28 -34.76 6.50
CA ASP A 178 -46.86 -34.99 7.83
C ASP A 178 -45.95 -34.38 8.90
N PHE A 179 -46.54 -33.62 9.81
CA PHE A 179 -45.89 -33.01 10.97
C PHE A 179 -46.49 -33.50 12.29
N THR A 180 -47.27 -34.59 12.27
CA THR A 180 -47.89 -35.20 13.45
C THR A 180 -46.82 -35.58 14.49
N GLY A 181 -46.93 -35.04 15.71
CA GLY A 181 -45.98 -35.27 16.80
C GLY A 181 -44.74 -34.35 16.79
N ILE A 182 -44.69 -33.37 15.88
CA ILE A 182 -43.70 -32.29 15.88
C ILE A 182 -44.37 -31.03 16.45
N GLU A 183 -43.66 -30.22 17.22
CA GLU A 183 -44.16 -28.91 17.68
C GLU A 183 -43.76 -27.79 16.69
N PRO A 184 -44.63 -26.78 16.48
CA PRO A 184 -44.29 -25.62 15.65
C PRO A 184 -43.30 -24.68 16.36
N GLY A 185 -42.73 -23.74 15.61
CA GLY A 185 -42.05 -22.59 16.20
C GLY A 185 -43.00 -21.68 16.98
N SER A 186 -42.45 -20.71 17.71
CA SER A 186 -43.21 -19.69 18.47
C SER A 186 -44.09 -18.78 17.60
N ASP A 187 -43.95 -18.87 16.29
CA ASP A 187 -44.74 -18.22 15.24
C ASP A 187 -45.87 -19.12 14.69
N GLY A 188 -46.07 -20.32 15.25
CA GLY A 188 -47.05 -21.29 14.77
C GLY A 188 -46.66 -21.99 13.45
N LEU A 189 -45.40 -21.87 13.03
CA LEU A 189 -44.89 -22.39 11.75
C LEU A 189 -43.87 -23.53 11.90
N TYR A 190 -44.03 -24.52 11.03
CA TYR A 190 -43.13 -25.65 10.87
C TYR A 190 -42.06 -25.33 9.84
N ARG A 191 -40.85 -25.86 10.04
CA ARG A 191 -39.66 -25.56 9.24
C ARG A 191 -39.09 -26.86 8.67
N PHE A 192 -39.08 -27.01 7.35
CA PHE A 192 -38.62 -28.22 6.68
C PHE A 192 -37.98 -27.89 5.32
N ALA A 193 -36.84 -28.52 5.00
CA ALA A 193 -36.11 -28.31 3.73
C ALA A 193 -35.86 -26.83 3.34
N GLY A 194 -35.66 -25.94 4.33
CA GLY A 194 -35.48 -24.50 4.12
C GLY A 194 -36.78 -23.72 3.86
N LYS A 195 -37.96 -24.37 3.93
CA LYS A 195 -39.27 -23.77 3.69
C LYS A 195 -40.14 -23.73 4.96
N LEU A 196 -41.07 -22.77 4.98
CA LEU A 196 -42.06 -22.59 6.04
C LEU A 196 -43.39 -23.29 5.69
N TYR A 197 -44.04 -23.87 6.70
CA TYR A 197 -45.32 -24.55 6.57
C TYR A 197 -46.27 -24.21 7.73
N ALA A 198 -47.54 -23.98 7.40
CA ALA A 198 -48.63 -23.93 8.38
C ALA A 198 -49.34 -25.30 8.39
N VAL A 199 -49.64 -25.83 9.58
CA VAL A 199 -50.53 -26.99 9.73
C VAL A 199 -51.92 -26.48 10.06
N ILE A 200 -52.91 -26.89 9.26
CA ILE A 200 -54.32 -26.49 9.42
C ILE A 200 -55.15 -27.76 9.47
N ARG A 201 -55.89 -27.94 10.57
CA ARG A 201 -56.50 -29.21 11.00
C ARG A 201 -55.44 -30.31 11.15
N THR A 202 -55.22 -31.11 10.10
CA THR A 202 -54.27 -32.24 10.06
C THR A 202 -53.50 -32.29 8.74
N ARG A 203 -53.35 -31.15 8.05
CA ARG A 203 -52.67 -31.06 6.74
C ARG A 203 -51.66 -29.93 6.72
N ALA A 204 -50.52 -30.18 6.09
CA ALA A 204 -49.46 -29.21 5.86
C ALA A 204 -49.74 -28.37 4.60
N TYR A 205 -49.41 -27.08 4.69
CA TYR A 205 -49.53 -26.10 3.62
C TYR A 205 -48.26 -25.26 3.60
N GLN A 206 -47.56 -25.19 2.47
CA GLN A 206 -46.39 -24.30 2.35
C GLN A 206 -46.84 -22.85 2.45
N VAL A 207 -46.12 -22.04 3.24
CA VAL A 207 -46.40 -20.62 3.40
C VAL A 207 -45.19 -19.72 3.11
N LEU A 208 -45.49 -18.48 2.72
CA LEU A 208 -44.52 -17.38 2.59
C LEU A 208 -44.99 -16.18 3.43
N HIS A 209 -44.08 -15.40 3.99
CA HIS A 209 -44.39 -14.20 4.75
C HIS A 209 -44.71 -13.03 3.82
N ASP A 210 -45.86 -12.39 3.99
CA ASP A 210 -46.28 -11.23 3.19
C ASP A 210 -45.94 -9.93 3.93
N THR A 211 -44.74 -9.41 3.65
CA THR A 211 -44.21 -8.18 4.26
C THR A 211 -44.88 -6.89 3.79
N ASP A 212 -45.78 -6.96 2.80
CA ASP A 212 -46.57 -5.81 2.33
C ASP A 212 -47.98 -5.82 2.94
N ALA A 213 -48.54 -7.00 3.25
CA ALA A 213 -49.81 -7.13 3.96
C ALA A 213 -49.70 -7.19 5.50
N SER A 214 -48.51 -7.44 6.06
CA SER A 214 -48.29 -7.55 7.51
C SER A 214 -48.15 -6.19 8.21
N THR A 215 -48.61 -6.12 9.46
CA THR A 215 -48.41 -4.99 10.38
C THR A 215 -47.58 -5.43 11.60
N PRO A 216 -47.07 -4.52 12.45
CA PRO A 216 -46.35 -4.89 13.67
C PRO A 216 -47.15 -5.83 14.59
N ASP A 217 -48.46 -5.64 14.66
CA ASP A 217 -49.38 -6.41 15.52
C ASP A 217 -50.00 -7.64 14.81
N THR A 218 -49.78 -7.83 13.51
CA THR A 218 -50.40 -8.92 12.74
C THR A 218 -49.55 -9.33 11.55
N GLN A 219 -48.86 -10.47 11.69
CA GLN A 219 -48.14 -11.12 10.59
C GLN A 219 -49.13 -11.87 9.67
N VAL A 220 -49.09 -11.54 8.38
CA VAL A 220 -49.87 -12.18 7.32
C VAL A 220 -48.98 -13.18 6.59
N MET A 221 -49.39 -14.44 6.62
CA MET A 221 -48.76 -15.52 5.85
C MET A 221 -49.59 -15.82 4.60
N ARG A 222 -48.94 -16.33 3.56
CA ARG A 222 -49.56 -16.71 2.29
C ARG A 222 -49.37 -18.19 2.08
N ILE A 223 -50.43 -18.97 2.19
CA ILE A 223 -50.44 -20.34 1.67
C ILE A 223 -50.17 -20.27 0.17
N VAL A 224 -49.23 -21.07 -0.31
CA VAL A 224 -48.84 -21.16 -1.72
C VAL A 224 -48.76 -22.61 -2.16
N ARG A 225 -48.95 -22.85 -3.45
CA ARG A 225 -48.83 -24.18 -4.03
C ARG A 225 -47.36 -24.43 -4.38
N ALA A 226 -46.77 -25.51 -3.85
CA ALA A 226 -45.32 -25.75 -3.95
C ALA A 226 -44.76 -25.79 -5.38
N GLY A 227 -45.58 -26.18 -6.37
CA GLY A 227 -45.20 -26.18 -7.80
C GLY A 227 -45.31 -24.82 -8.51
N ASP A 228 -45.85 -23.79 -7.88
CA ASP A 228 -46.01 -22.46 -8.48
C ASP A 228 -44.72 -21.63 -8.29
N ALA A 229 -44.39 -20.75 -9.25
CA ALA A 229 -43.13 -20.00 -9.25
C ALA A 229 -42.97 -19.09 -8.01
N VAL A 230 -44.07 -18.61 -7.42
CA VAL A 230 -44.05 -17.84 -6.17
C VAL A 230 -43.47 -18.63 -4.98
N ALA A 231 -43.75 -19.94 -4.87
CA ALA A 231 -43.34 -20.79 -3.74
C ALA A 231 -41.83 -21.05 -3.64
N HIS A 232 -41.09 -20.71 -4.69
CA HIS A 232 -39.67 -21.04 -4.82
C HIS A 232 -38.75 -20.07 -4.06
N ASP A 233 -39.24 -18.97 -3.49
CA ASP A 233 -38.42 -17.96 -2.78
C ASP A 233 -37.53 -18.54 -1.66
N GLU A 234 -36.23 -18.27 -1.73
CA GLU A 234 -35.22 -18.81 -0.79
C GLU A 234 -35.38 -18.25 0.63
N ASN A 235 -35.87 -17.02 0.78
CA ASN A 235 -36.07 -16.35 2.07
C ASN A 235 -37.49 -16.55 2.63
N ASN A 236 -38.32 -17.34 1.94
CA ASN A 236 -39.74 -17.54 2.23
C ASN A 236 -40.57 -16.23 2.23
N VAL A 237 -40.22 -15.24 1.41
CA VAL A 237 -40.96 -13.98 1.29
C VAL A 237 -41.94 -14.03 0.10
N TYR A 238 -43.16 -13.56 0.31
CA TYR A 238 -44.18 -13.46 -0.73
C TYR A 238 -43.98 -12.22 -1.59
N PHE A 239 -44.04 -12.39 -2.91
CA PHE A 239 -44.02 -11.28 -3.88
C PHE A 239 -45.19 -11.46 -4.86
N SER A 240 -46.17 -10.57 -4.82
CA SER A 240 -47.38 -10.60 -5.66
C SER A 240 -47.13 -10.41 -7.17
N THR A 241 -45.89 -10.05 -7.55
CA THR A 241 -45.43 -9.99 -8.95
C THR A 241 -45.01 -11.34 -9.52
N ARG A 242 -44.85 -12.38 -8.69
CA ARG A 242 -44.53 -13.74 -9.15
C ARG A 242 -45.82 -14.53 -9.42
N PRO A 243 -45.93 -15.26 -10.54
CA PRO A 243 -47.14 -16.00 -10.86
C PRO A 243 -47.32 -17.22 -9.94
N GLY A 244 -48.54 -17.39 -9.46
CA GLY A 244 -48.98 -18.51 -8.62
C GLY A 244 -50.30 -18.17 -7.92
N ARG A 245 -51.01 -19.18 -7.42
CA ARG A 245 -52.14 -18.97 -6.51
C ARG A 245 -51.62 -18.80 -5.08
N SER A 246 -52.29 -17.96 -4.30
CA SER A 246 -52.05 -17.84 -2.86
C SER A 246 -53.35 -17.61 -2.07
N GLU A 247 -53.32 -17.95 -0.78
CA GLU A 247 -54.41 -17.70 0.18
C GLU A 247 -53.83 -17.02 1.43
N PRO A 248 -54.27 -15.79 1.79
CA PRO A 248 -53.76 -15.07 2.96
C PRO A 248 -54.38 -15.56 4.27
N ILE A 249 -53.52 -15.81 5.26
CA ILE A 249 -53.88 -16.31 6.60
C ILE A 249 -53.17 -15.53 7.70
N VAL A 250 -53.74 -15.54 8.90
CA VAL A 250 -53.16 -15.00 10.13
C VAL A 250 -53.32 -16.01 11.27
N LEU A 251 -52.47 -15.93 12.30
CA LEU A 251 -52.54 -16.81 13.47
C LEU A 251 -53.42 -16.19 14.56
N ASP A 252 -54.61 -16.74 14.78
CA ASP A 252 -55.50 -16.37 15.88
C ASP A 252 -55.19 -17.22 17.14
N ALA A 253 -54.99 -16.55 18.29
CA ALA A 253 -54.58 -17.18 19.54
C ALA A 253 -55.61 -18.15 20.17
N ARG A 254 -56.84 -18.24 19.63
CA ARG A 254 -57.90 -19.17 20.07
C ARG A 254 -58.35 -20.14 18.99
N ARG A 255 -58.18 -19.79 17.71
CA ARG A 255 -58.68 -20.54 16.54
C ARG A 255 -57.57 -21.15 15.67
N GLY A 256 -56.32 -20.78 15.91
CA GLY A 256 -55.18 -21.15 15.06
C GLY A 256 -55.17 -20.36 13.75
N TRP A 257 -54.64 -20.95 12.68
CA TRP A 257 -54.57 -20.31 11.36
C TRP A 257 -55.95 -20.08 10.75
N VAL A 258 -56.31 -18.81 10.54
CA VAL A 258 -57.59 -18.35 9.97
C VAL A 258 -57.36 -17.49 8.71
N GLY A 259 -58.34 -17.44 7.82
CA GLY A 259 -58.27 -16.65 6.59
C GLY A 259 -58.52 -15.16 6.84
N THR A 260 -57.82 -14.29 6.10
CA THR A 260 -57.98 -12.83 6.20
C THR A 260 -58.32 -12.19 4.85
N SER A 261 -58.92 -11.01 4.85
CA SER A 261 -59.18 -10.20 3.64
C SER A 261 -58.11 -9.14 3.49
N ILE A 262 -57.23 -9.30 2.50
CA ILE A 262 -56.24 -8.28 2.11
C ILE A 262 -56.82 -7.41 0.98
N HIS A 263 -56.59 -6.10 1.05
CA HIS A 263 -57.05 -5.16 0.04
C HIS A 263 -56.05 -5.03 -1.12
N GLY A 264 -56.56 -4.85 -2.34
CA GLY A 264 -55.74 -4.80 -3.56
C GLY A 264 -55.15 -6.15 -3.99
N ALA A 265 -54.59 -6.21 -5.20
CA ALA A 265 -53.99 -7.42 -5.77
C ALA A 265 -52.66 -7.79 -5.07
N GLY A 266 -52.77 -8.41 -3.90
CA GLY A 266 -51.62 -8.84 -3.09
C GLY A 266 -51.11 -7.81 -2.08
N GLY A 267 -51.99 -7.02 -1.45
CA GLY A 267 -51.68 -6.25 -0.24
C GLY A 267 -50.87 -4.95 -0.45
N MET A 268 -50.49 -4.64 -1.69
CA MET A 268 -49.52 -3.58 -1.97
C MET A 268 -50.05 -2.16 -1.70
N GLN A 269 -49.46 -1.47 -0.73
CA GLN A 269 -49.35 0.00 -0.72
C GLN A 269 -48.41 0.48 -1.84
N ARG A 270 -48.84 0.30 -3.09
CA ARG A 270 -47.99 0.29 -4.29
C ARG A 270 -47.34 1.64 -4.66
N VAL A 271 -47.75 2.73 -4.02
CA VAL A 271 -47.36 4.10 -4.39
C VAL A 271 -46.15 4.58 -3.57
N HIS A 272 -46.29 4.78 -2.27
CA HIS A 272 -45.28 5.47 -1.47
C HIS A 272 -43.94 4.73 -1.33
N ARG A 273 -43.94 3.41 -1.11
CA ARG A 273 -42.69 2.63 -0.95
C ARG A 273 -41.87 2.58 -2.25
N GLY A 274 -42.56 2.53 -3.39
CA GLY A 274 -41.95 2.61 -4.73
C GLY A 274 -41.43 4.01 -5.05
N GLN A 275 -42.21 5.06 -4.74
CA GLN A 275 -41.79 6.45 -4.90
C GLN A 275 -40.56 6.78 -4.05
N ALA A 276 -40.48 6.34 -2.79
CA ALA A 276 -39.34 6.62 -1.93
C ALA A 276 -38.03 6.01 -2.47
N MET A 277 -38.06 4.75 -2.91
CA MET A 277 -36.92 4.09 -3.56
C MET A 277 -36.54 4.75 -4.90
N HIS A 278 -37.53 5.16 -5.69
CA HIS A 278 -37.30 5.84 -6.96
C HIS A 278 -36.69 7.24 -6.75
N GLN A 279 -37.22 8.03 -5.81
CA GLN A 279 -36.69 9.34 -5.45
C GLN A 279 -35.25 9.23 -4.95
N GLN A 280 -34.95 8.27 -4.05
CA GLN A 280 -33.58 8.04 -3.58
C GLN A 280 -32.60 7.70 -4.73
N LEU A 281 -33.07 7.01 -5.78
CA LEU A 281 -32.26 6.72 -6.96
C LEU A 281 -32.10 7.96 -7.87
N VAL A 282 -33.13 8.78 -8.01
CA VAL A 282 -33.08 10.07 -8.74
C VAL A 282 -32.13 11.04 -8.03
N ASP A 283 -32.25 11.21 -6.72
CA ASP A 283 -31.38 12.07 -5.90
C ASP A 283 -29.91 11.65 -6.00
N LYS A 284 -29.65 10.34 -5.95
CA LYS A 284 -28.30 9.76 -6.17
C LYS A 284 -27.76 10.00 -7.57
N THR A 285 -28.62 9.90 -8.59
CA THR A 285 -28.23 10.13 -9.99
C THR A 285 -27.91 11.60 -10.23
N LEU A 286 -28.78 12.51 -9.76
CA LEU A 286 -28.58 13.96 -9.83
C LEU A 286 -27.32 14.41 -9.06
N ALA A 287 -27.03 13.81 -7.91
CA ALA A 287 -25.78 14.07 -7.18
C ALA A 287 -24.54 13.64 -7.96
N LEU A 288 -24.58 12.48 -8.64
CA LEU A 288 -23.50 11.98 -9.49
C LEU A 288 -23.29 12.88 -10.72
N GLU A 289 -24.37 13.32 -11.37
CA GLU A 289 -24.32 14.27 -12.49
C GLU A 289 -23.75 15.64 -12.05
N THR A 290 -24.15 16.13 -10.88
CA THR A 290 -23.65 17.39 -10.30
C THR A 290 -22.14 17.32 -10.03
N GLU A 291 -21.62 16.21 -9.52
CA GLU A 291 -20.18 16.02 -9.33
C GLU A 291 -19.43 15.91 -10.67
N GLY A 292 -20.00 15.26 -11.67
CA GLY A 292 -19.45 15.25 -13.03
C GLY A 292 -19.30 16.66 -13.61
N LEU A 293 -20.30 17.51 -13.42
CA LEU A 293 -20.24 18.93 -13.83
C LEU A 293 -19.19 19.73 -13.04
N LEU A 294 -19.00 19.44 -11.75
CA LEU A 294 -17.93 20.07 -10.96
C LEU A 294 -16.53 19.67 -11.43
N VAL A 295 -16.33 18.40 -11.81
CA VAL A 295 -15.08 17.92 -12.43
C VAL A 295 -14.85 18.60 -13.78
N GLN A 296 -15.85 18.67 -14.65
CA GLN A 296 -15.74 19.36 -15.94
C GLN A 296 -15.36 20.85 -15.76
N ALA A 297 -16.07 21.56 -14.89
CA ALA A 297 -15.83 22.98 -14.61
C ALA A 297 -14.51 23.24 -13.85
N ALA A 298 -13.82 22.20 -13.35
CA ALA A 298 -12.43 22.29 -12.89
C ALA A 298 -11.45 22.13 -14.07
N GLY A 299 -11.69 21.16 -14.96
CA GLY A 299 -10.92 20.96 -16.20
C GLY A 299 -10.91 22.16 -17.15
N GLU A 300 -12.03 22.88 -17.23
CA GLU A 300 -12.13 24.16 -17.95
C GLU A 300 -11.18 25.21 -17.35
N LYS A 301 -11.22 25.41 -16.02
CA LYS A 301 -10.35 26.35 -15.29
C LYS A 301 -8.87 25.96 -15.31
N ARG A 302 -8.56 24.66 -15.39
CA ARG A 302 -7.20 24.17 -15.65
C ARG A 302 -6.75 24.54 -17.06
N SER A 303 -7.63 24.46 -18.07
CA SER A 303 -7.30 24.90 -19.43
C SER A 303 -7.00 26.40 -19.47
N GLU A 304 -7.88 27.24 -18.89
CA GLU A 304 -7.64 28.68 -18.74
C GLU A 304 -6.28 28.99 -18.09
N ALA A 305 -5.94 28.29 -17.00
CA ALA A 305 -4.64 28.45 -16.33
C ALA A 305 -3.45 27.96 -17.18
N THR A 306 -3.64 26.93 -18.01
CA THR A 306 -2.62 26.42 -18.94
C THR A 306 -2.33 27.43 -20.04
N ASP A 307 -3.37 28.03 -20.63
CA ASP A 307 -3.22 29.00 -21.71
C ASP A 307 -2.73 30.36 -21.19
N ASN A 308 -3.12 30.76 -19.97
CA ASN A 308 -2.52 31.89 -19.27
C ASN A 308 -1.03 31.70 -18.98
N TRP A 309 -0.57 30.49 -18.64
CA TRP A 309 0.86 30.19 -18.52
C TRP A 309 1.59 30.29 -19.86
N ARG A 310 1.05 29.70 -20.92
CA ARG A 310 1.61 29.77 -22.28
C ARG A 310 1.73 31.19 -22.84
N ALA A 311 0.93 32.13 -22.33
CA ALA A 311 0.99 33.54 -22.70
C ALA A 311 2.09 34.35 -21.97
N GLN A 312 2.80 33.77 -20.99
CA GLN A 312 3.86 34.47 -20.24
C GLN A 312 5.22 34.40 -20.95
N GLU A 313 6.06 35.42 -20.72
CA GLU A 313 7.47 35.40 -21.15
C GLU A 313 8.27 34.35 -20.36
N GLN A 314 9.05 33.52 -21.07
CA GLN A 314 9.78 32.41 -20.46
C GLN A 314 10.85 32.90 -19.46
N GLY A 315 10.86 32.30 -18.27
CA GLY A 315 11.78 32.65 -17.18
C GLY A 315 11.33 33.86 -16.35
N SER A 316 10.22 34.52 -16.73
CA SER A 316 9.70 35.66 -16.00
C SER A 316 9.03 35.28 -14.68
N GLN A 317 8.95 36.24 -13.75
CA GLN A 317 8.13 36.09 -12.55
C GLN A 317 6.62 36.01 -12.88
N GLY A 318 6.21 36.46 -14.08
CA GLY A 318 4.87 36.22 -14.63
C GLY A 318 4.63 34.74 -14.92
N GLU A 319 5.57 34.07 -15.58
CA GLU A 319 5.53 32.61 -15.79
C GLU A 319 5.47 31.87 -14.45
N ARG A 320 6.33 32.24 -13.49
CA ARG A 320 6.35 31.66 -12.13
C ARG A 320 4.98 31.78 -11.44
N GLY A 321 4.32 32.93 -11.55
CA GLY A 321 2.99 33.18 -10.98
C GLY A 321 1.87 32.39 -11.69
N ALA A 322 1.90 32.32 -13.02
CA ALA A 322 0.92 31.55 -13.80
C ALA A 322 1.04 30.04 -13.53
N LEU A 323 2.27 29.52 -13.41
CA LEU A 323 2.54 28.12 -13.03
C LEU A 323 2.02 27.79 -11.62
N ALA A 324 2.20 28.70 -10.66
CA ALA A 324 1.65 28.52 -9.31
C ALA A 324 0.11 28.45 -9.32
N MET A 325 -0.56 29.24 -10.17
CA MET A 325 -2.01 29.16 -10.37
C MET A 325 -2.43 27.84 -11.04
N LEU A 326 -1.66 27.38 -12.04
CA LEU A 326 -1.90 26.10 -12.71
C LEU A 326 -1.75 24.91 -11.76
N GLU A 327 -0.73 24.90 -10.89
CA GLU A 327 -0.59 23.88 -9.83
C GLU A 327 -1.78 23.86 -8.87
N VAL A 328 -2.33 25.02 -8.51
CA VAL A 328 -3.54 25.12 -7.67
C VAL A 328 -4.77 24.55 -8.39
N ARG A 329 -4.95 24.82 -9.69
CA ARG A 329 -6.05 24.25 -10.48
C ARG A 329 -5.94 22.74 -10.64
N LEU A 330 -4.74 22.24 -10.96
CA LEU A 330 -4.47 20.80 -11.09
C LEU A 330 -4.74 20.04 -9.79
N ARG A 331 -4.35 20.59 -8.63
CA ARG A 331 -4.68 20.00 -7.32
C ARG A 331 -6.18 20.00 -7.03
N GLN A 332 -6.88 21.11 -7.31
CA GLN A 332 -8.34 21.20 -7.17
C GLN A 332 -9.09 20.18 -8.04
N GLU A 333 -8.64 19.98 -9.29
CA GLU A 333 -9.20 18.99 -10.21
C GLU A 333 -8.90 17.55 -9.76
N LEU A 334 -7.68 17.26 -9.28
CA LEU A 334 -7.30 15.96 -8.74
C LEU A 334 -8.08 15.57 -7.48
N ASP A 335 -8.33 16.51 -6.56
CA ASP A 335 -9.14 16.26 -5.36
C ASP A 335 -10.61 15.96 -5.71
N LEU A 336 -11.18 16.66 -6.69
CA LEU A 336 -12.53 16.39 -7.22
C LEU A 336 -12.59 15.04 -7.95
N LEU A 337 -11.63 14.75 -8.82
CA LEU A 337 -11.51 13.47 -9.51
C LEU A 337 -11.40 12.31 -8.51
N LYS A 338 -10.60 12.45 -7.46
CA LYS A 338 -10.44 11.45 -6.39
C LYS A 338 -11.76 11.18 -5.66
N ALA A 339 -12.53 12.22 -5.34
CA ALA A 339 -13.85 12.06 -4.73
C ALA A 339 -14.84 11.36 -5.66
N TYR A 340 -14.89 11.78 -6.93
CA TYR A 340 -15.82 11.27 -7.94
C TYR A 340 -15.51 9.80 -8.32
N ILE A 341 -14.24 9.45 -8.54
CA ILE A 341 -13.77 8.05 -8.69
C ILE A 341 -14.12 7.24 -7.45
N GLY A 342 -14.00 7.83 -6.25
CA GLY A 342 -14.42 7.24 -4.99
C GLY A 342 -15.89 6.81 -4.98
N ARG A 343 -16.80 7.61 -5.55
CA ARG A 343 -18.21 7.19 -5.72
C ARG A 343 -18.38 6.03 -6.69
N TYR A 344 -17.73 6.06 -7.85
CA TYR A 344 -17.84 4.98 -8.84
C TYR A 344 -17.39 3.64 -8.26
N VAL A 345 -16.32 3.63 -7.44
CA VAL A 345 -15.83 2.42 -6.76
C VAL A 345 -16.75 2.01 -5.60
N ASN A 346 -17.09 2.93 -4.68
CA ASN A 346 -17.82 2.59 -3.46
C ASN A 346 -19.32 2.33 -3.69
N GLU A 347 -19.93 2.95 -4.71
CA GLU A 347 -21.37 2.89 -4.97
C GLU A 347 -21.73 2.06 -6.23
N GLN A 348 -20.78 1.31 -6.78
CA GLN A 348 -20.87 0.50 -8.01
C GLN A 348 -22.22 -0.25 -8.18
N TYR A 349 -22.77 -0.81 -7.10
CA TYR A 349 -23.98 -1.65 -7.14
C TYR A 349 -25.24 -0.95 -7.67
N TRP A 350 -25.41 0.36 -7.44
CA TRP A 350 -26.55 1.10 -8.02
C TRP A 350 -26.16 1.81 -9.31
N ILE A 351 -24.93 2.30 -9.44
CA ILE A 351 -24.46 2.97 -10.66
C ILE A 351 -24.53 2.00 -11.86
N SER A 352 -24.13 0.74 -11.68
CA SER A 352 -24.25 -0.33 -12.70
C SER A 352 -25.68 -0.80 -12.99
N ARG A 353 -26.69 -0.30 -12.27
CA ARG A 353 -28.13 -0.51 -12.56
C ARG A 353 -28.75 0.66 -13.33
N VAL A 354 -28.13 1.84 -13.31
CA VAL A 354 -28.58 3.04 -14.04
C VAL A 354 -27.76 3.22 -15.32
N LYS A 355 -26.45 2.98 -15.27
CA LYS A 355 -25.54 2.97 -16.42
C LYS A 355 -25.23 1.53 -16.85
N PRO A 356 -25.34 1.19 -18.14
CA PRO A 356 -24.88 -0.09 -18.68
C PRO A 356 -23.44 -0.38 -18.29
N GLU A 357 -23.12 -1.65 -17.99
CA GLU A 357 -21.83 -2.03 -17.40
C GLU A 357 -20.60 -1.58 -18.23
N GLY A 358 -20.69 -1.62 -19.57
CA GLY A 358 -19.64 -1.12 -20.45
C GLY A 358 -19.40 0.39 -20.32
N ILE A 359 -20.47 1.18 -20.14
CA ILE A 359 -20.36 2.64 -19.98
C ILE A 359 -19.74 2.96 -18.62
N PHE A 360 -20.24 2.36 -17.53
CA PHE A 360 -19.67 2.53 -16.19
C PHE A 360 -18.16 2.22 -16.13
N ARG A 361 -17.73 1.12 -16.77
CA ARG A 361 -16.30 0.72 -16.80
C ARG A 361 -15.46 1.69 -17.63
N ASN A 362 -15.97 2.18 -18.76
CA ASN A 362 -15.25 3.14 -19.61
C ASN A 362 -15.10 4.49 -18.91
N GLU A 363 -16.17 5.04 -18.32
CA GLU A 363 -16.11 6.31 -17.57
C GLU A 363 -15.11 6.23 -16.40
N LEU A 364 -15.15 5.15 -15.61
CA LEU A 364 -14.20 4.94 -14.50
C LEU A 364 -12.74 4.77 -14.99
N HIS A 365 -12.54 4.24 -16.20
CA HIS A 365 -11.22 4.17 -16.83
C HIS A 365 -10.75 5.57 -17.28
N GLU A 366 -11.58 6.30 -18.02
CA GLU A 366 -11.30 7.66 -18.51
C GLU A 366 -10.98 8.64 -17.36
N LEU A 367 -11.75 8.61 -16.27
CA LEU A 367 -11.49 9.43 -15.07
C LEU A 367 -10.12 9.14 -14.43
N ARG A 368 -9.69 7.87 -14.40
CA ARG A 368 -8.36 7.50 -13.88
C ARG A 368 -7.24 7.90 -14.84
N VAL A 369 -7.43 7.76 -16.15
CA VAL A 369 -6.47 8.20 -17.18
C VAL A 369 -6.29 9.73 -17.11
N LEU A 370 -7.38 10.49 -16.99
CA LEU A 370 -7.34 11.94 -16.76
C LEU A 370 -6.64 12.31 -15.44
N SER A 371 -6.81 11.50 -14.39
CA SER A 371 -6.10 11.70 -13.13
C SER A 371 -4.59 11.48 -13.26
N VAL A 372 -4.14 10.51 -14.07
CA VAL A 372 -2.72 10.28 -14.38
C VAL A 372 -2.14 11.44 -15.18
N ASP A 373 -2.82 11.88 -16.25
CA ASP A 373 -2.43 13.05 -17.06
C ASP A 373 -2.35 14.34 -16.22
N ASN A 374 -3.29 14.56 -15.31
CA ASN A 374 -3.24 15.70 -14.38
C ASN A 374 -2.11 15.58 -13.34
N CYS A 375 -1.70 14.38 -12.91
CA CYS A 375 -0.48 14.20 -12.12
C CYS A 375 0.78 14.59 -12.91
N ASP A 376 0.89 14.19 -14.18
CA ASP A 376 2.05 14.48 -15.03
C ASP A 376 2.16 15.97 -15.36
N ARG A 377 1.02 16.63 -15.65
CA ARG A 377 0.95 18.09 -15.80
C ARG A 377 1.34 18.82 -14.51
N LEU A 378 0.93 18.31 -13.35
CA LEU A 378 1.27 18.90 -12.05
C LEU A 378 2.77 18.79 -11.77
N ILE A 379 3.38 17.66 -12.10
CA ILE A 379 4.84 17.47 -12.03
C ILE A 379 5.54 18.47 -12.96
N GLY A 380 5.20 18.51 -14.25
CA GLY A 380 5.85 19.39 -15.22
C GLY A 380 5.72 20.88 -14.89
N ALA A 381 4.54 21.32 -14.43
CA ALA A 381 4.33 22.70 -13.99
C ALA A 381 5.16 23.05 -12.75
N SER A 382 5.23 22.16 -11.76
CA SER A 382 5.99 22.37 -10.53
C SER A 382 7.50 22.35 -10.78
N ASP A 383 8.00 21.43 -11.61
CA ASP A 383 9.40 21.37 -12.04
C ASP A 383 9.80 22.66 -12.78
N ARG A 384 8.99 23.13 -13.72
CA ARG A 384 9.23 24.39 -14.45
C ARG A 384 9.25 25.59 -13.49
N ARG A 385 8.31 25.68 -12.54
CA ARG A 385 8.30 26.76 -11.55
C ARG A 385 9.52 26.69 -10.63
N LYS A 386 9.91 25.50 -10.19
CA LYS A 386 11.11 25.29 -9.36
C LYS A 386 12.38 25.68 -10.11
N LEU A 387 12.50 25.39 -11.41
CA LEU A 387 13.66 25.81 -12.21
C LEU A 387 13.85 27.34 -12.21
N ILE A 388 12.77 28.11 -12.37
CA ILE A 388 12.82 29.59 -12.29
C ILE A 388 13.23 30.02 -10.87
N GLU A 389 12.63 29.42 -9.85
CA GLU A 389 12.92 29.69 -8.44
C GLU A 389 14.37 29.39 -8.04
N LEU A 390 14.97 28.30 -8.54
CA LEU A 390 16.38 27.97 -8.29
C LEU A 390 17.34 28.98 -8.94
N GLY A 391 16.96 29.59 -10.07
CA GLY A 391 17.73 30.66 -10.72
C GLY A 391 17.79 31.96 -9.92
N ASP A 392 16.79 32.24 -9.07
CA ASP A 392 16.77 33.39 -8.16
C ASP A 392 17.65 33.19 -6.89
N LEU A 393 17.96 31.95 -6.53
CA LEU A 393 18.62 31.63 -5.25
C LEU A 393 20.13 31.94 -5.25
N ARG A 394 20.65 32.28 -4.06
CA ARG A 394 22.09 32.44 -3.81
C ARG A 394 22.54 31.58 -2.64
N GLY A 395 23.57 30.77 -2.88
CA GLY A 395 24.21 29.92 -1.87
C GLY A 395 23.73 28.47 -1.86
N THR A 396 24.68 27.55 -1.78
CA THR A 396 24.48 26.11 -1.99
C THR A 396 23.53 25.46 -0.99
N ARG A 397 23.48 25.95 0.26
CA ARG A 397 22.57 25.42 1.30
C ARG A 397 21.10 25.70 0.97
N ALA A 398 20.75 26.94 0.66
CA ALA A 398 19.39 27.32 0.27
C ALA A 398 18.93 26.61 -1.02
N MET A 399 19.84 26.39 -1.97
CA MET A 399 19.58 25.61 -3.17
C MET A 399 19.19 24.15 -2.82
N TYR A 400 19.98 23.44 -2.02
CA TYR A 400 19.65 22.06 -1.63
C TYR A 400 18.42 21.96 -0.73
N GLU A 401 18.13 22.96 0.10
CA GLU A 401 16.87 23.05 0.86
C GLU A 401 15.66 23.14 -0.09
N ALA A 402 15.71 24.05 -1.07
CA ALA A 402 14.66 24.21 -2.07
C ALA A 402 14.49 22.99 -3.00
N ILE A 403 15.56 22.23 -3.27
CA ILE A 403 15.53 20.97 -4.01
C ILE A 403 14.94 19.84 -3.15
N ALA A 404 15.36 19.69 -1.90
CA ALA A 404 14.87 18.63 -1.01
C ALA A 404 13.37 18.77 -0.71
N GLU A 405 12.87 19.99 -0.54
CA GLU A 405 11.43 20.25 -0.41
C GLU A 405 10.67 19.89 -1.70
N HIS A 406 11.25 20.22 -2.86
CA HIS A 406 10.64 19.97 -4.17
C HIS A 406 10.50 18.49 -4.49
N LEU A 407 11.61 17.74 -4.39
CA LEU A 407 11.65 16.32 -4.74
C LEU A 407 10.77 15.48 -3.79
N TRP A 408 10.61 15.91 -2.53
CA TRP A 408 9.66 15.27 -1.62
C TRP A 408 8.20 15.47 -2.06
N LYS A 409 7.81 16.70 -2.43
CA LYS A 409 6.46 16.98 -2.96
C LYS A 409 6.22 16.29 -4.31
N LYS A 410 7.24 16.14 -5.16
CA LYS A 410 7.17 15.39 -6.42
C LYS A 410 7.00 13.88 -6.18
N ARG A 411 7.69 13.31 -5.20
CA ARG A 411 7.53 11.91 -4.75
C ARG A 411 6.07 11.61 -4.36
N GLU A 412 5.43 12.49 -3.60
CA GLU A 412 4.02 12.32 -3.18
C GLU A 412 3.05 12.27 -4.38
N ILE A 413 3.27 13.10 -5.40
CA ILE A 413 2.46 13.08 -6.64
C ILE A 413 2.73 11.80 -7.45
N LEU A 414 3.99 11.37 -7.58
CA LEU A 414 4.34 10.11 -8.26
C LEU A 414 3.74 8.89 -7.57
N GLN A 415 3.63 8.87 -6.24
CA GLN A 415 2.97 7.78 -5.51
C GLN A 415 1.47 7.71 -5.80
N ILE A 416 0.77 8.85 -5.90
CA ILE A 416 -0.63 8.91 -6.33
C ILE A 416 -0.78 8.43 -7.78
N ARG A 417 0.11 8.88 -8.68
CA ARG A 417 0.14 8.44 -10.08
C ARG A 417 0.33 6.93 -10.22
N GLN A 418 1.28 6.35 -9.47
CA GLN A 418 1.57 4.92 -9.50
C GLN A 418 0.35 4.09 -9.06
N GLN A 419 -0.29 4.47 -7.95
CA GLN A 419 -1.51 3.80 -7.47
C GLN A 419 -2.64 3.85 -8.50
N LEU A 420 -2.83 4.99 -9.19
CA LEU A 420 -3.81 5.12 -10.28
C LEU A 420 -3.48 4.18 -11.45
N VAL A 421 -2.22 4.10 -11.87
CA VAL A 421 -1.78 3.18 -12.94
C VAL A 421 -1.99 1.72 -12.52
N ASP A 422 -1.61 1.33 -11.30
CA ASP A 422 -1.81 -0.02 -10.79
C ASP A 422 -3.30 -0.40 -10.69
N ASP A 423 -4.19 0.55 -10.42
CA ASP A 423 -5.65 0.34 -10.41
C ASP A 423 -6.28 0.27 -11.81
N ILE A 424 -5.68 0.93 -12.81
CA ILE A 424 -6.05 0.73 -14.22
C ILE A 424 -5.58 -0.65 -14.69
N LEU A 425 -4.31 -1.00 -14.48
CA LEU A 425 -3.72 -2.27 -14.90
C LEU A 425 -4.44 -3.47 -14.27
N ARG A 426 -4.72 -3.43 -12.95
CA ARG A 426 -5.47 -4.49 -12.23
C ARG A 426 -6.90 -4.71 -12.74
N GLN A 427 -7.48 -3.77 -13.49
CA GLN A 427 -8.85 -3.84 -14.00
C GLN A 427 -8.93 -3.96 -15.54
N SER A 428 -7.79 -3.86 -16.24
CA SER A 428 -7.68 -4.14 -17.67
C SER A 428 -7.89 -5.62 -17.98
N ARG A 429 -8.27 -5.90 -19.22
CA ARG A 429 -8.19 -7.24 -19.86
C ARG A 429 -7.55 -7.17 -21.25
N SER A 430 -6.87 -6.06 -21.56
CA SER A 430 -6.36 -5.75 -22.90
C SER A 430 -4.90 -5.31 -22.84
N SER A 431 -4.03 -6.15 -23.40
CA SER A 431 -2.59 -5.86 -23.51
C SER A 431 -2.27 -4.64 -24.36
N ALA A 432 -3.19 -4.22 -25.24
CA ALA A 432 -3.05 -3.01 -26.05
C ALA A 432 -3.33 -1.72 -25.27
N LEU A 433 -4.12 -1.78 -24.18
CA LEU A 433 -4.27 -0.66 -23.25
C LEU A 433 -3.10 -0.60 -22.26
N GLU A 434 -2.54 -1.76 -21.91
CA GLU A 434 -1.31 -1.87 -21.10
C GLU A 434 -0.09 -1.26 -21.83
N THR A 435 -0.07 -1.26 -23.17
CA THR A 435 0.96 -0.56 -23.98
C THR A 435 0.65 0.92 -24.25
N ALA A 436 -0.56 1.40 -23.96
CA ALA A 436 -0.98 2.78 -24.24
C ALA A 436 -0.83 3.72 -23.03
N LEU A 437 -0.81 3.18 -21.81
CA LEU A 437 -0.45 3.91 -20.59
C LEU A 437 1.07 4.14 -20.56
N PRO A 438 1.58 5.31 -20.15
CA PRO A 438 3.01 5.49 -19.89
C PRO A 438 3.42 4.67 -18.65
N THR A 439 3.89 3.45 -18.90
CA THR A 439 4.42 2.48 -17.91
C THR A 439 5.74 2.94 -17.28
N THR A 440 6.35 3.98 -17.84
CA THR A 440 7.71 4.47 -17.58
C THR A 440 7.94 4.86 -16.12
N HIS A 441 6.98 5.59 -15.53
CA HIS A 441 7.20 6.34 -14.28
C HIS A 441 7.22 5.51 -12.99
N SER A 442 7.07 4.18 -13.09
CA SER A 442 7.25 3.28 -11.94
C SER A 442 8.69 3.28 -11.42
N MET A 443 9.65 3.66 -12.26
CA MET A 443 11.08 3.72 -11.92
C MET A 443 11.55 5.14 -11.56
N ASP A 444 10.85 6.19 -12.01
CA ASP A 444 11.10 7.60 -11.64
C ASP A 444 11.09 7.83 -10.13
N LEU A 445 10.25 7.11 -9.39
CA LEU A 445 10.16 7.22 -7.94
C LEU A 445 11.53 6.99 -7.27
N GLN A 446 12.37 6.12 -7.85
CA GLN A 446 13.71 5.84 -7.34
C GLN A 446 14.71 6.94 -7.75
N VAL A 447 14.60 7.48 -8.96
CA VAL A 447 15.45 8.61 -9.44
C VAL A 447 15.16 9.91 -8.66
N ILE A 448 13.88 10.20 -8.40
CA ILE A 448 13.46 11.36 -7.62
C ILE A 448 13.83 11.22 -6.15
N THR A 449 13.71 10.02 -5.57
CA THR A 449 14.16 9.79 -4.20
C THR A 449 15.68 9.76 -4.07
N SER A 450 16.45 9.33 -5.08
CA SER A 450 17.91 9.40 -5.05
C SER A 450 18.43 10.84 -5.12
N GLY A 451 17.83 11.70 -5.95
CA GLY A 451 18.12 13.14 -5.93
C GLY A 451 17.76 13.81 -4.59
N TRP A 452 16.68 13.36 -3.94
CA TRP A 452 16.30 13.81 -2.60
C TRP A 452 17.32 13.35 -1.54
N VAL A 453 17.79 12.10 -1.62
CA VAL A 453 18.85 11.57 -0.75
C VAL A 453 20.13 12.38 -0.91
N GLU A 454 20.53 12.78 -2.12
CA GLU A 454 21.65 13.71 -2.28
C GLU A 454 21.38 15.05 -1.60
N ALA A 455 20.29 15.74 -1.94
CA ALA A 455 20.01 17.05 -1.37
C ALA A 455 20.01 17.03 0.17
N ARG A 456 19.46 15.98 0.80
CA ARG A 456 19.55 15.76 2.25
C ARG A 456 20.98 15.46 2.73
N SER A 457 21.72 14.61 2.04
CA SER A 457 23.11 14.25 2.40
C SER A 457 24.06 15.45 2.33
N ARG A 458 23.87 16.33 1.34
CA ARG A 458 24.58 17.61 1.23
C ARG A 458 24.24 18.53 2.40
N LEU A 459 22.98 18.59 2.83
CA LEU A 459 22.57 19.41 3.97
C LEU A 459 23.05 18.89 5.33
N LEU A 460 23.27 17.58 5.47
CA LEU A 460 23.92 16.93 6.62
C LEU A 460 25.44 17.20 6.69
N SER A 461 26.06 17.64 5.59
CA SER A 461 27.45 18.12 5.60
C SER A 461 27.55 19.48 6.28
N SER A 462 28.71 19.77 6.87
CA SER A 462 29.07 21.12 7.33
C SER A 462 29.09 22.11 6.15
N ASP A 463 29.68 21.69 5.04
CA ASP A 463 29.60 22.39 3.74
C ASP A 463 28.84 21.54 2.70
N PRO A 464 27.62 21.96 2.29
CA PRO A 464 26.89 21.32 1.19
C PRO A 464 27.58 21.43 -0.17
N GLY A 465 28.52 22.37 -0.35
CA GLY A 465 29.36 22.50 -1.53
C GLY A 465 30.41 21.39 -1.66
N ASP A 466 30.82 20.77 -0.55
CA ASP A 466 31.86 19.74 -0.55
C ASP A 466 31.39 18.47 -1.27
N SER A 467 31.81 18.40 -2.53
CA SER A 467 31.55 17.31 -3.46
C SER A 467 32.52 16.14 -3.31
N GLN A 468 33.46 16.20 -2.36
CA GLN A 468 34.34 15.12 -1.95
C GLN A 468 34.00 14.55 -0.57
N SER A 469 33.08 15.19 0.18
CA SER A 469 32.54 14.66 1.44
C SER A 469 31.98 13.23 1.29
N ALA A 470 32.15 12.40 2.32
CA ALA A 470 31.66 11.02 2.30
C ALA A 470 30.14 10.94 2.04
N LEU A 471 29.37 11.89 2.60
CA LEU A 471 27.93 12.02 2.38
C LEU A 471 27.57 12.30 0.91
N ALA A 472 28.37 13.09 0.18
CA ALA A 472 28.18 13.30 -1.25
C ALA A 472 28.56 12.05 -2.06
N GLN A 473 29.61 11.32 -1.67
CA GLN A 473 30.02 10.08 -2.35
C GLN A 473 28.99 8.95 -2.18
N TRP A 474 28.43 8.78 -0.99
CA TRP A 474 27.36 7.79 -0.73
C TRP A 474 26.08 8.12 -1.48
N ALA A 475 25.70 9.40 -1.53
CA ALA A 475 24.54 9.85 -2.31
C ALA A 475 24.70 9.60 -3.81
N ARG A 476 25.88 9.90 -4.40
CA ARG A 476 26.17 9.55 -5.80
C ARG A 476 26.09 8.05 -6.06
N SER A 477 26.66 7.24 -5.17
CA SER A 477 26.57 5.77 -5.25
C SER A 477 25.11 5.29 -5.26
N TYR A 478 24.24 5.96 -4.51
CA TYR A 478 22.80 5.67 -4.51
C TYR A 478 22.12 6.10 -5.81
N ILE A 479 22.48 7.27 -6.36
CA ILE A 479 21.99 7.73 -7.67
C ILE A 479 22.43 6.78 -8.80
N GLU A 480 23.70 6.34 -8.85
CA GLU A 480 24.16 5.32 -9.81
C GLU A 480 23.31 4.05 -9.72
N THR A 481 23.04 3.57 -8.50
CA THR A 481 22.25 2.35 -8.25
C THR A 481 20.80 2.52 -8.69
N ALA A 482 20.17 3.66 -8.42
CA ALA A 482 18.81 3.98 -8.84
C ALA A 482 18.69 4.16 -10.36
N SER A 483 19.67 4.80 -11.01
CA SER A 483 19.72 4.94 -12.47
C SER A 483 19.95 3.61 -13.19
N ALA A 484 20.83 2.75 -12.65
CA ALA A 484 21.04 1.39 -13.17
C ALA A 484 19.79 0.49 -13.03
N PHE A 485 18.92 0.76 -12.04
CA PHE A 485 17.61 0.13 -11.93
C PHE A 485 16.58 0.71 -12.91
N HIS A 486 16.59 2.02 -13.18
CA HIS A 486 15.64 2.64 -14.12
C HIS A 486 15.76 2.08 -15.56
N ASP A 487 16.98 1.76 -16.02
CA ASP A 487 17.20 1.16 -17.34
C ASP A 487 17.01 -0.38 -17.39
N ILE A 488 16.58 -1.04 -16.31
CA ILE A 488 16.64 -2.52 -16.16
C ILE A 488 15.76 -3.31 -17.14
N ASP A 489 14.74 -2.69 -17.75
CA ASP A 489 13.93 -3.34 -18.79
C ASP A 489 14.53 -3.25 -20.19
N SER A 490 15.53 -2.39 -20.40
CA SER A 490 16.27 -2.25 -21.67
C SER A 490 17.44 -3.24 -21.80
N VAL A 491 17.82 -3.95 -20.73
CA VAL A 491 18.98 -4.88 -20.73
C VAL A 491 18.59 -6.34 -21.06
N PRO A 492 19.54 -7.19 -21.53
CA PRO A 492 19.26 -8.59 -21.87
C PRO A 492 18.66 -9.40 -20.72
N GLN A 493 17.64 -10.23 -21.02
CA GLN A 493 16.81 -10.89 -20.01
C GLN A 493 17.59 -11.82 -19.06
N GLN A 494 18.64 -12.48 -19.54
CA GLN A 494 19.48 -13.35 -18.71
C GLN A 494 20.15 -12.59 -17.56
N ALA A 495 20.77 -11.44 -17.86
CA ALA A 495 21.56 -10.67 -16.91
C ALA A 495 20.72 -9.96 -15.82
N ARG A 496 19.41 -9.76 -16.05
CA ARG A 496 18.54 -8.93 -15.17
C ARG A 496 18.55 -9.35 -13.71
N LEU A 497 18.54 -10.66 -13.42
CA LEU A 497 18.54 -11.14 -12.03
C LEU A 497 19.90 -10.94 -11.35
N ALA A 498 21.00 -11.20 -12.05
CA ALA A 498 22.36 -10.95 -11.56
C ALA A 498 22.60 -9.45 -11.30
N ILE A 499 22.04 -8.60 -12.17
CA ILE A 499 22.09 -7.13 -12.01
C ILE A 499 21.33 -6.68 -10.77
N ILE A 500 20.04 -7.04 -10.63
CA ILE A 500 19.25 -6.63 -9.47
C ILE A 500 19.84 -7.14 -8.15
N THR A 501 20.41 -8.36 -8.14
CA THR A 501 21.14 -8.89 -6.98
C THR A 501 22.28 -7.95 -6.58
N GLY A 502 23.14 -7.55 -7.54
CA GLY A 502 24.24 -6.63 -7.28
C GLY A 502 23.80 -5.20 -6.92
N LEU A 503 22.70 -4.69 -7.46
CA LEU A 503 22.13 -3.39 -7.08
C LEU A 503 21.57 -3.40 -5.66
N LEU A 504 21.01 -4.53 -5.23
CA LEU A 504 20.51 -4.73 -3.86
C LEU A 504 21.66 -4.83 -2.84
N ASP A 505 22.70 -5.60 -3.14
CA ASP A 505 23.90 -5.68 -2.28
C ASP A 505 24.60 -4.31 -2.15
N GLN A 506 24.62 -3.50 -3.22
CA GLN A 506 25.11 -2.11 -3.18
C GLN A 506 24.19 -1.18 -2.37
N THR A 507 22.87 -1.31 -2.49
CA THR A 507 21.92 -0.50 -1.72
C THR A 507 22.06 -0.78 -0.22
N ALA A 508 22.17 -2.06 0.17
CA ALA A 508 22.39 -2.46 1.55
C ALA A 508 23.75 -1.99 2.10
N ALA A 509 24.79 -1.91 1.27
CA ALA A 509 26.09 -1.32 1.62
C ALA A 509 25.98 0.20 1.87
N ILE A 510 25.31 0.92 0.98
CA ILE A 510 25.10 2.37 1.10
C ILE A 510 24.22 2.68 2.33
N LYS A 511 23.09 1.99 2.50
CA LYS A 511 22.18 2.16 3.66
C LYS A 511 22.91 1.92 4.98
N ALA A 512 23.70 0.86 5.09
CA ALA A 512 24.53 0.58 6.26
C ALA A 512 25.56 1.69 6.56
N SER A 513 25.95 2.49 5.57
CA SER A 513 26.82 3.66 5.80
C SER A 513 26.06 4.81 6.49
N TYR A 514 24.80 5.05 6.11
CA TYR A 514 23.93 6.03 6.78
C TYR A 514 23.46 5.57 8.17
N GLU A 515 23.18 4.29 8.37
CA GLU A 515 22.84 3.70 9.68
C GLU A 515 23.94 3.96 10.72
N ASN A 516 25.21 3.95 10.30
CA ASN A 516 26.37 4.16 11.16
C ASN A 516 26.73 5.64 11.41
N LEU A 517 25.97 6.61 10.88
CA LEU A 517 26.14 8.03 11.20
C LEU A 517 25.73 8.32 12.65
N ALA A 518 26.67 8.78 13.46
CA ALA A 518 26.44 9.14 14.86
C ALA A 518 25.85 10.55 14.99
N PHE A 519 24.55 10.62 15.26
CA PHE A 519 23.82 11.84 15.65
C PHE A 519 23.13 11.62 17.00
N ALA A 520 22.85 12.71 17.74
CA ALA A 520 22.09 12.61 18.99
C ALA A 520 20.64 12.13 18.71
N PRO A 521 20.04 11.24 19.53
CA PRO A 521 18.83 10.49 19.14
C PRO A 521 17.65 11.33 18.64
N ASP A 522 17.44 12.50 19.25
CA ASP A 522 16.31 13.40 19.00
C ASP A 522 16.69 14.63 18.14
N SER A 523 17.87 14.62 17.50
CA SER A 523 18.31 15.74 16.66
C SER A 523 17.64 15.73 15.28
N ALA A 524 17.60 16.90 14.63
CA ALA A 524 17.04 17.02 13.27
C ALA A 524 17.80 16.14 12.26
N GLU A 525 19.12 16.03 12.43
CA GLU A 525 20.02 15.19 11.64
C GLU A 525 19.71 13.70 11.83
N ALA A 526 19.43 13.26 13.07
CA ALA A 526 18.99 11.90 13.35
C ALA A 526 17.64 11.56 12.71
N GLY A 527 16.73 12.55 12.62
CA GLY A 527 15.47 12.46 11.87
C GLY A 527 15.69 12.33 10.36
N VAL A 528 16.53 13.20 9.76
CA VAL A 528 16.86 13.14 8.32
C VAL A 528 17.56 11.83 7.97
N ARG A 529 18.50 11.35 8.79
CA ARG A 529 19.14 10.04 8.65
C ARG A 529 18.09 8.92 8.61
N ARG A 530 17.10 8.95 9.50
CA ARG A 530 16.01 7.96 9.52
C ARG A 530 15.20 7.96 8.23
N GLN A 531 14.82 9.14 7.73
CA GLN A 531 14.10 9.28 6.46
C GLN A 531 14.92 8.77 5.25
N ILE A 532 16.25 8.93 5.24
CA ILE A 532 17.13 8.37 4.21
C ILE A 532 17.12 6.83 4.25
N ILE A 533 17.22 6.23 5.44
CA ILE A 533 17.18 4.77 5.63
C ILE A 533 15.81 4.21 5.20
N GLU A 534 14.71 4.86 5.58
CA GLU A 534 13.34 4.51 5.17
C GLU A 534 13.16 4.52 3.64
N VAL A 535 13.74 5.52 2.95
CA VAL A 535 13.77 5.59 1.48
C VAL A 535 14.57 4.42 0.88
N MET A 536 15.77 4.15 1.39
CA MET A 536 16.62 3.07 0.89
C MET A 536 16.01 1.69 1.11
N GLN A 537 15.37 1.46 2.26
CA GLN A 537 14.67 0.20 2.55
C GLN A 537 13.49 -0.02 1.59
N SER A 538 12.71 1.03 1.26
CA SER A 538 11.64 0.92 0.27
C SER A 538 12.16 0.60 -1.15
N PHE A 539 13.39 1.03 -1.48
CA PHE A 539 14.05 0.63 -2.73
C PHE A 539 14.58 -0.82 -2.67
N GLU A 540 15.11 -1.28 -1.53
CA GLU A 540 15.46 -2.70 -1.32
C GLU A 540 14.23 -3.61 -1.53
N GLU A 541 13.08 -3.27 -0.93
CA GLU A 541 11.80 -3.97 -1.11
C GLU A 541 11.34 -4.00 -2.58
N THR A 542 11.60 -2.91 -3.32
CA THR A 542 11.32 -2.81 -4.77
C THR A 542 12.23 -3.74 -5.58
N LEU A 543 13.54 -3.74 -5.29
CA LEU A 543 14.54 -4.62 -5.91
C LEU A 543 14.24 -6.09 -5.61
N GLU A 544 13.91 -6.44 -4.36
CA GLU A 544 13.51 -7.80 -3.96
C GLU A 544 12.26 -8.28 -4.68
N THR A 545 11.25 -7.42 -4.81
CA THR A 545 10.01 -7.72 -5.54
C THR A 545 10.30 -7.99 -7.02
N ARG A 546 11.19 -7.19 -7.63
CA ARG A 546 11.58 -7.31 -9.03
C ARG A 546 12.45 -8.57 -9.28
N ALA A 547 13.41 -8.86 -8.41
CA ALA A 547 14.19 -10.10 -8.42
C ALA A 547 13.27 -11.33 -8.27
N SER A 548 12.32 -11.29 -7.35
CA SER A 548 11.32 -12.35 -7.14
C SER A 548 10.39 -12.54 -8.35
N ARG A 549 10.26 -11.54 -9.23
CA ARG A 549 9.53 -11.65 -10.51
C ARG A 549 10.41 -12.29 -11.58
N TYR A 550 11.61 -11.76 -11.83
CA TYR A 550 12.55 -12.32 -12.81
C TYR A 550 12.96 -13.76 -12.49
N HIS A 551 13.15 -14.11 -11.23
CA HIS A 551 13.39 -15.49 -10.79
C HIS A 551 12.25 -16.41 -11.26
N ARG A 552 10.98 -16.05 -11.01
CA ARG A 552 9.82 -16.84 -11.46
C ARG A 552 9.71 -16.93 -12.99
N GLU A 553 9.99 -15.85 -13.71
CA GLU A 553 10.04 -15.82 -15.19
C GLU A 553 11.15 -16.76 -15.73
N GLN A 554 12.29 -16.85 -15.05
CA GLN A 554 13.41 -17.74 -15.41
C GLN A 554 13.13 -19.21 -15.08
N LEU A 555 12.43 -19.52 -13.97
CA LEU A 555 11.97 -20.89 -13.67
C LEU A 555 11.13 -21.47 -14.82
N THR A 556 10.26 -20.66 -15.45
CA THR A 556 9.46 -21.08 -16.61
C THR A 556 10.25 -21.19 -17.93
N THR A 557 11.49 -20.71 -17.99
CA THR A 557 12.25 -20.52 -19.25
C THR A 557 13.57 -21.32 -19.30
N LEU A 558 13.83 -22.18 -18.31
CA LEU A 558 14.88 -23.22 -18.33
C LEU A 558 16.35 -22.74 -18.44
N ALA A 559 16.69 -21.63 -17.78
CA ALA A 559 18.05 -21.42 -17.27
C ALA A 559 18.06 -20.41 -16.10
N MET A 560 18.83 -20.71 -15.04
CA MET A 560 19.23 -19.71 -14.05
C MET A 560 20.56 -19.08 -14.52
N PRO A 561 20.68 -17.74 -14.62
CA PRO A 561 21.95 -17.09 -14.87
C PRO A 561 22.92 -17.38 -13.72
N ALA A 562 24.21 -17.54 -14.03
CA ALA A 562 25.23 -17.66 -13.01
C ALA A 562 25.38 -16.32 -12.28
N GLN A 563 25.59 -16.34 -10.96
CA GLN A 563 25.84 -15.11 -10.20
C GLN A 563 27.16 -14.44 -10.66
N ASP A 564 28.11 -15.27 -11.07
CA ASP A 564 29.35 -14.94 -11.79
C ASP A 564 29.14 -14.70 -13.31
N GLU A 565 27.98 -14.21 -13.77
CA GLU A 565 27.75 -13.80 -15.17
C GLU A 565 28.56 -12.53 -15.51
N VAL A 566 29.02 -12.42 -16.75
CA VAL A 566 29.80 -11.26 -17.23
C VAL A 566 28.84 -10.12 -17.58
N ILE A 567 28.75 -9.16 -16.65
CA ILE A 567 28.01 -7.92 -16.83
C ILE A 567 28.95 -6.90 -17.48
N ASP A 568 28.95 -6.84 -18.82
CA ASP A 568 29.71 -5.88 -19.65
C ASP A 568 29.06 -5.79 -21.04
N PHE A 569 28.09 -4.89 -21.24
CA PHE A 569 27.38 -4.76 -22.52
C PHE A 569 26.78 -3.37 -22.77
N ASP A 570 26.67 -3.01 -24.05
CA ASP A 570 25.98 -1.80 -24.51
C ASP A 570 24.46 -2.00 -24.56
N PHE A 571 23.70 -0.97 -24.21
CA PHE A 571 22.26 -0.92 -24.35
C PHE A 571 21.78 0.47 -24.80
N VAL A 572 20.50 0.58 -25.16
CA VAL A 572 19.83 1.84 -25.50
C VAL A 572 18.82 2.12 -24.38
N PRO A 573 18.95 3.23 -23.62
CA PRO A 573 17.95 3.63 -22.63
C PRO A 573 16.55 3.77 -23.23
N ASN A 574 15.51 3.57 -22.42
CA ASN A 574 14.15 3.85 -22.88
C ASN A 574 13.98 5.35 -23.16
N GLN A 575 13.35 5.69 -24.30
CA GLN A 575 12.97 7.08 -24.58
C GLN A 575 11.58 7.38 -24.05
N GLU A 576 11.48 8.42 -23.23
CA GLU A 576 10.20 8.93 -22.71
C GLU A 576 9.50 9.88 -23.68
N ASN A 577 10.28 10.54 -24.55
CA ASN A 577 9.86 11.69 -25.35
C ASN A 577 10.40 11.62 -26.78
N ALA A 578 9.74 12.32 -27.72
CA ALA A 578 10.12 12.45 -29.12
C ALA A 578 11.33 13.40 -29.35
N GLY A 579 12.38 13.23 -28.54
CA GLY A 579 13.66 13.91 -28.68
C GLY A 579 14.66 13.12 -29.54
N PRO A 580 15.91 13.62 -29.71
CA PRO A 580 16.97 12.86 -30.37
C PRO A 580 17.19 11.51 -29.67
N ALA A 581 17.52 10.48 -30.45
CA ALA A 581 17.77 9.13 -29.95
C ALA A 581 18.86 9.15 -28.84
N PRO A 582 18.71 8.34 -27.77
CA PRO A 582 19.57 8.46 -26.60
C PRO A 582 20.93 7.87 -26.93
N ALA A 583 21.98 8.43 -26.32
CA ALA A 583 23.31 7.85 -26.41
C ALA A 583 23.29 6.40 -25.92
N ARG A 584 24.00 5.51 -26.64
CA ARG A 584 24.23 4.14 -26.15
C ARG A 584 24.99 4.23 -24.83
N ARG A 585 24.40 3.67 -23.78
CA ARG A 585 25.05 3.50 -22.48
C ARG A 585 25.64 2.10 -22.39
N ARG A 586 26.72 1.95 -21.63
CA ARG A 586 27.25 0.64 -21.23
C ARG A 586 26.88 0.38 -19.78
N LEU A 587 26.29 -0.78 -19.51
CA LEU A 587 26.12 -1.29 -18.14
C LEU A 587 27.22 -2.34 -17.92
N PHE A 588 27.99 -2.15 -16.86
CA PHE A 588 29.21 -2.92 -16.61
C PHE A 588 29.44 -3.17 -15.12
N ARG A 589 30.11 -4.28 -14.81
CA ARG A 589 30.60 -4.61 -13.48
C ARG A 589 32.04 -4.09 -13.33
N ALA A 590 32.22 -3.06 -12.51
CA ALA A 590 33.52 -2.53 -12.13
C ALA A 590 34.07 -3.25 -10.89
N ARG A 591 35.40 -3.40 -10.79
CA ARG A 591 36.06 -3.80 -9.55
C ARG A 591 36.51 -2.54 -8.80
N HIS A 592 35.95 -2.34 -7.61
CA HIS A 592 36.29 -1.25 -6.71
C HIS A 592 36.73 -1.85 -5.38
N HIS A 593 38.01 -1.75 -5.06
CA HIS A 593 38.58 -2.24 -3.78
C HIS A 593 38.23 -3.70 -3.45
N ASP A 594 38.30 -4.59 -4.45
CA ASP A 594 37.94 -6.02 -4.33
C ASP A 594 36.47 -6.31 -3.98
N VAL A 595 35.61 -5.31 -4.07
CA VAL A 595 34.14 -5.41 -4.19
C VAL A 595 33.76 -5.18 -5.66
N TYR A 596 32.72 -5.85 -6.15
CA TYR A 596 32.18 -5.62 -7.48
C TYR A 596 30.98 -4.67 -7.40
N LYS A 597 31.03 -3.59 -8.17
CA LYS A 597 29.95 -2.61 -8.33
C LYS A 597 29.34 -2.69 -9.72
N ILE A 598 28.08 -2.30 -9.86
CA ILE A 598 27.40 -2.21 -11.15
C ILE A 598 27.17 -0.74 -11.43
N SER A 599 27.87 -0.23 -12.45
CA SER A 599 27.76 1.15 -12.90
C SER A 599 27.22 1.21 -14.32
N VAL A 600 26.67 2.37 -14.68
CA VAL A 600 26.22 2.70 -16.03
C VAL A 600 26.96 3.96 -16.47
N GLY A 601 27.50 3.96 -17.69
CA GLY A 601 28.25 5.10 -18.21
C GLY A 601 28.27 5.17 -19.73
N LEU A 602 28.96 6.19 -20.25
CA LEU A 602 29.13 6.47 -21.67
C LEU A 602 30.49 5.94 -22.14
N PRO A 603 30.53 4.95 -23.06
CA PRO A 603 31.79 4.46 -23.61
C PRO A 603 32.38 5.49 -24.59
N ARG A 604 33.67 5.79 -24.44
CA ARG A 604 34.46 6.64 -25.36
C ARG A 604 35.83 6.03 -25.65
N ARG A 605 36.60 6.70 -26.50
CA ARG A 605 38.03 6.42 -26.69
C ARG A 605 38.91 7.58 -26.21
N THR A 606 40.11 7.26 -25.74
CA THR A 606 41.18 8.22 -25.43
C THR A 606 41.86 8.72 -26.71
N ALA A 607 42.73 9.72 -26.60
CA ALA A 607 43.58 10.17 -27.71
C ALA A 607 44.56 9.09 -28.19
N SER A 608 44.93 8.15 -27.31
CA SER A 608 45.68 6.92 -27.59
C SER A 608 44.82 5.81 -28.23
N GLY A 609 43.51 6.00 -28.37
CA GLY A 609 42.57 5.05 -28.97
C GLY A 609 42.03 3.97 -28.01
N GLU A 610 42.46 3.98 -26.75
CA GLU A 610 42.04 3.03 -25.71
C GLU A 610 40.57 3.25 -25.34
N GLU A 611 39.85 2.17 -25.00
CA GLU A 611 38.43 2.24 -24.63
C GLU A 611 38.28 2.49 -23.14
N VAL A 612 37.50 3.51 -22.79
CA VAL A 612 37.18 3.89 -21.40
C VAL A 612 35.70 4.25 -21.27
N ILE A 613 35.14 4.14 -20.07
CA ILE A 613 33.74 4.44 -19.79
C ILE A 613 33.66 5.59 -18.80
N ASP A 614 33.01 6.69 -19.15
CA ASP A 614 32.72 7.78 -18.22
C ASP A 614 31.37 7.53 -17.54
N VAL A 615 31.38 7.33 -16.23
CA VAL A 615 30.18 7.43 -15.38
C VAL A 615 29.96 8.91 -15.08
N THR A 616 28.78 9.41 -15.44
CA THR A 616 28.43 10.83 -15.40
C THR A 616 27.24 11.08 -14.48
N ASP A 617 27.02 12.33 -14.13
CA ASP A 617 25.77 12.76 -13.52
C ASP A 617 24.58 12.41 -14.44
N PRO A 618 23.54 11.70 -13.98
CA PRO A 618 22.35 11.44 -14.78
C PRO A 618 21.60 12.72 -15.18
N GLY A 619 21.76 13.81 -14.42
CA GLY A 619 21.22 15.13 -14.74
C GLY A 619 22.15 15.97 -15.62
N SER A 620 23.42 15.59 -15.80
CA SER A 620 24.38 16.31 -16.66
C SER A 620 25.48 15.38 -17.19
N VAL A 621 25.34 14.94 -18.44
CA VAL A 621 26.34 14.07 -19.11
C VAL A 621 27.71 14.73 -19.34
N GLU A 622 27.81 16.06 -19.18
CA GLU A 622 29.08 16.78 -19.19
C GLU A 622 29.85 16.62 -17.86
N GLN A 623 29.15 16.34 -16.77
CA GLN A 623 29.73 16.20 -15.44
C GLN A 623 30.14 14.74 -15.17
N VAL A 624 31.30 14.36 -15.70
CA VAL A 624 31.93 13.06 -15.39
C VAL A 624 32.19 12.96 -13.89
N TRP A 625 31.60 11.96 -13.24
CA TRP A 625 31.88 11.62 -11.84
C TRP A 625 33.11 10.70 -11.74
N GLN A 626 33.23 9.73 -12.66
CA GLN A 626 34.38 8.83 -12.70
C GLN A 626 34.59 8.18 -14.08
N THR A 627 35.82 8.22 -14.60
CA THR A 627 36.22 7.38 -15.75
C THR A 627 36.70 6.01 -15.29
N TYR A 628 36.37 4.96 -16.04
CA TYR A 628 36.85 3.60 -15.87
C TYR A 628 37.64 3.15 -17.09
N GLU A 629 38.76 2.48 -16.86
CA GLU A 629 39.64 1.91 -17.88
C GLU A 629 39.77 0.40 -17.71
N ARG A 630 40.13 -0.32 -18.79
CA ARG A 630 40.24 -1.78 -18.76
C ARG A 630 41.65 -2.21 -18.38
N ARG A 631 41.82 -2.82 -17.21
CA ARG A 631 43.10 -3.36 -16.69
C ARG A 631 42.91 -4.80 -16.23
N ASP A 632 43.86 -5.67 -16.57
CA ASP A 632 43.83 -7.12 -16.27
C ASP A 632 42.52 -7.82 -16.70
N GLY A 633 41.87 -7.30 -17.75
CA GLY A 633 40.58 -7.78 -18.27
C GLY A 633 39.33 -7.15 -17.61
N GLU A 634 39.47 -6.58 -16.42
CA GLU A 634 38.39 -5.95 -15.63
C GLU A 634 38.29 -4.43 -15.87
N TRP A 635 37.12 -3.85 -15.59
CA TRP A 635 36.95 -2.40 -15.50
C TRP A 635 37.40 -1.88 -14.13
N ARG A 636 38.35 -0.95 -14.11
CA ARG A 636 38.94 -0.37 -12.90
C ARG A 636 38.98 1.17 -12.99
N ARG A 637 39.05 1.82 -11.83
CA ARG A 637 39.01 3.29 -11.71
C ARG A 637 40.20 3.94 -12.42
N GLN A 638 39.94 4.84 -13.36
CA GLN A 638 40.99 5.70 -13.93
C GLN A 638 41.22 6.91 -13.00
N ALA A 639 42.31 6.84 -12.23
CA ALA A 639 42.81 7.95 -11.42
C ALA A 639 44.34 7.90 -11.39
N PRO A 640 45.07 8.64 -12.26
CA PRO A 640 46.47 8.93 -12.00
C PRO A 640 46.54 9.91 -10.80
N PRO A 641 47.31 9.62 -9.74
CA PRO A 641 47.54 10.60 -8.70
C PRO A 641 48.31 11.82 -9.26
N PRO A 642 48.06 13.04 -8.76
CA PRO A 642 48.76 14.23 -9.22
C PRO A 642 50.23 14.20 -8.80
N ASP A 643 51.17 14.40 -9.72
CA ASP A 643 52.61 14.29 -9.45
C ASP A 643 53.05 15.24 -8.33
N MET A 644 53.35 14.67 -7.16
CA MET A 644 53.87 15.39 -6.00
C MET A 644 55.40 15.40 -5.97
N ALA A 645 55.98 16.47 -5.41
CA ALA A 645 57.43 16.55 -5.20
C ALA A 645 57.91 15.53 -4.17
N LEU A 646 59.11 14.96 -4.37
CA LEU A 646 59.69 13.90 -3.52
C LEU A 646 59.59 14.17 -1.99
N PRO A 647 59.91 15.37 -1.44
CA PRO A 647 59.77 15.60 0.01
C PRO A 647 58.34 15.48 0.51
N THR A 648 57.34 15.86 -0.31
CA THR A 648 55.92 15.69 -0.01
C THR A 648 55.52 14.22 -0.07
N LEU A 649 56.01 13.46 -1.05
CA LEU A 649 55.80 12.01 -1.14
C LEU A 649 56.39 11.27 0.06
N MET A 650 57.61 11.59 0.49
CA MET A 650 58.25 10.98 1.65
C MET A 650 57.51 11.29 2.95
N ALA A 651 57.04 12.53 3.14
CA ALA A 651 56.22 12.91 4.29
C ALA A 651 54.88 12.16 4.30
N LEU A 652 54.19 12.12 3.15
CA LEU A 652 52.90 11.44 2.97
C LEU A 652 53.00 9.92 3.18
N ALA A 653 54.07 9.29 2.69
CA ALA A 653 54.33 7.87 2.89
C ALA A 653 54.49 7.53 4.38
N ASN A 654 55.27 8.31 5.12
CA ASN A 654 55.43 8.16 6.57
C ASN A 654 54.12 8.38 7.33
N GLU A 655 53.32 9.38 6.92
CA GLU A 655 51.98 9.62 7.49
C GLU A 655 51.06 8.40 7.30
N ARG A 656 50.99 7.85 6.08
CA ARG A 656 50.18 6.67 5.75
C ARG A 656 50.64 5.43 6.52
N MET A 657 51.95 5.16 6.60
CA MET A 657 52.48 4.05 7.40
C MET A 657 52.07 4.15 8.88
N GLY A 658 52.11 5.34 9.48
CA GLY A 658 51.64 5.59 10.84
C GLY A 658 50.12 5.36 11.04
N GLN A 659 49.33 5.41 9.98
CA GLN A 659 47.87 5.22 10.01
C GLN A 659 47.43 3.76 9.81
N CYS A 660 48.29 2.88 9.28
CA CYS A 660 47.97 1.49 8.94
C CYS A 660 47.29 0.73 10.09
N GLU A 661 47.91 0.70 11.28
CA GLU A 661 47.36 0.01 12.46
C GLU A 661 46.09 0.66 13.02
N ALA A 662 45.83 1.94 12.71
CA ALA A 662 44.56 2.58 13.07
C ALA A 662 43.42 2.14 12.13
N HIS A 663 43.68 1.98 10.84
CA HIS A 663 42.71 1.47 9.87
C HIS A 663 42.38 -0.01 10.14
N LEU A 664 43.39 -0.86 10.37
CA LEU A 664 43.18 -2.26 10.78
C LEU A 664 42.37 -2.38 12.08
N ARG A 665 42.63 -1.51 13.06
CA ARG A 665 41.86 -1.48 14.32
C ARG A 665 40.41 -1.05 14.12
N SER A 666 40.15 -0.08 13.25
CA SER A 666 38.80 0.36 12.90
C SER A 666 38.02 -0.78 12.24
N ALA A 667 38.58 -1.44 11.23
CA ALA A 667 37.92 -2.56 10.56
C ALA A 667 37.56 -3.73 11.52
N ARG A 668 38.43 -4.01 12.50
CA ARG A 668 38.19 -5.01 13.56
C ARG A 668 37.21 -4.54 14.66
N GLN A 669 36.89 -3.25 14.74
CA GLN A 669 35.79 -2.72 15.56
C GLN A 669 34.47 -2.83 14.78
N ASP A 670 34.49 -2.49 13.50
CA ASP A 670 33.38 -2.60 12.58
C ASP A 670 32.89 -4.05 12.40
N GLU A 671 33.82 -5.01 12.31
CA GLU A 671 33.53 -6.45 12.34
C GLU A 671 32.77 -6.86 13.61
N LYS A 672 33.25 -6.42 14.79
CA LYS A 672 32.62 -6.74 16.09
C LYS A 672 31.25 -6.10 16.26
N ALA A 673 31.01 -4.99 15.56
CA ALA A 673 29.71 -4.34 15.45
C ALA A 673 28.81 -4.95 14.36
N TRP A 674 29.23 -6.05 13.72
CA TRP A 674 28.52 -6.74 12.63
C TRP A 674 28.15 -5.81 11.45
N ARG A 675 29.00 -4.82 11.16
CA ARG A 675 28.81 -3.92 10.02
C ARG A 675 28.92 -4.66 8.69
N ASN A 676 28.32 -4.09 7.65
CA ASN A 676 28.31 -4.65 6.30
C ASN A 676 29.74 -4.95 5.82
N ALA A 677 30.00 -6.22 5.48
CA ALA A 677 31.31 -6.70 5.06
C ALA A 677 31.87 -5.96 3.83
N SER A 678 31.02 -5.59 2.87
CA SER A 678 31.43 -4.81 1.70
C SER A 678 31.99 -3.45 2.10
N ASN A 679 31.35 -2.75 3.05
CA ASN A 679 31.81 -1.44 3.53
C ASN A 679 33.19 -1.54 4.21
N ILE A 680 33.46 -2.64 4.93
CA ILE A 680 34.76 -2.86 5.59
C ILE A 680 35.85 -3.15 4.56
N VAL A 681 35.55 -3.97 3.54
CA VAL A 681 36.46 -4.25 2.42
C VAL A 681 36.74 -2.98 1.60
N GLU A 682 35.71 -2.22 1.23
CA GLU A 682 35.88 -0.95 0.52
C GLU A 682 36.67 0.07 1.35
N PHE A 683 36.41 0.19 2.66
CA PHE A 683 37.18 1.06 3.54
C PHE A 683 38.67 0.68 3.56
N LEU A 684 38.99 -0.59 3.77
CA LEU A 684 40.39 -1.05 3.83
C LEU A 684 41.08 -0.99 2.46
N GLY A 685 40.39 -1.33 1.38
CA GLY A 685 40.94 -1.26 0.02
C GLY A 685 41.11 0.18 -0.49
N ALA A 686 40.24 1.12 -0.10
CA ALA A 686 40.43 2.56 -0.33
C ALA A 686 41.62 3.12 0.46
N LYS A 687 41.96 2.51 1.60
CA LYS A 687 43.20 2.82 2.31
C LYS A 687 44.41 2.16 1.67
N ALA A 688 44.30 0.95 1.15
CA ALA A 688 45.38 0.29 0.42
C ALA A 688 45.74 1.04 -0.88
N GLU A 689 44.75 1.50 -1.66
CA GLU A 689 44.94 2.34 -2.85
C GLU A 689 45.75 3.61 -2.53
N GLN A 690 45.48 4.27 -1.40
CA GLN A 690 46.25 5.44 -0.94
C GLN A 690 47.72 5.14 -0.57
N PHE A 691 48.11 3.88 -0.40
CA PHE A 691 49.52 3.48 -0.24
C PHE A 691 50.13 3.12 -1.60
N ASP A 692 49.37 2.46 -2.48
CA ASP A 692 49.79 2.11 -3.83
C ASP A 692 50.04 3.35 -4.69
N ASP A 693 49.18 4.38 -4.61
CA ASP A 693 49.33 5.66 -5.31
C ASP A 693 50.64 6.38 -4.94
N VAL A 694 51.03 6.32 -3.66
CA VAL A 694 52.26 6.94 -3.17
C VAL A 694 53.48 6.12 -3.58
N ALA A 695 53.40 4.79 -3.53
CA ALA A 695 54.45 3.90 -4.02
C ALA A 695 54.70 4.10 -5.53
N LEU A 696 53.64 4.19 -6.34
CA LEU A 696 53.70 4.39 -7.79
C LEU A 696 54.29 5.77 -8.16
N GLN A 697 54.04 6.81 -7.36
CA GLN A 697 54.66 8.13 -7.57
C GLN A 697 56.13 8.16 -7.15
N LEU A 698 56.51 7.44 -6.08
CA LEU A 698 57.90 7.28 -5.66
C LEU A 698 58.71 6.50 -6.72
N GLU A 699 58.14 5.45 -7.32
CA GLU A 699 58.75 4.70 -8.43
C GLU A 699 58.99 5.53 -9.70
N ARG A 700 58.24 6.63 -9.88
CA ARG A 700 58.41 7.55 -11.01
C ARG A 700 59.46 8.64 -10.76
N GLN A 701 60.00 8.76 -9.55
CA GLN A 701 61.04 9.75 -9.27
C GLN A 701 62.37 9.34 -9.93
N PRO A 702 63.19 10.30 -10.42
CA PRO A 702 64.48 9.99 -11.07
C PRO A 702 65.46 9.19 -10.19
N ASN A 703 65.27 9.23 -8.87
CA ASN A 703 66.08 8.57 -7.86
C ASN A 703 65.33 7.44 -7.12
N ALA A 704 64.30 6.83 -7.74
CA ALA A 704 63.54 5.70 -7.17
C ALA A 704 64.40 4.48 -6.78
N ALA A 705 65.64 4.40 -7.27
CA ALA A 705 66.62 3.37 -6.95
C ALA A 705 67.47 3.66 -5.69
N ASP A 706 67.31 4.82 -5.05
CA ASP A 706 67.95 5.10 -3.76
C ASP A 706 67.41 4.14 -2.67
N ASP A 707 68.29 3.53 -1.87
CA ASP A 707 67.93 2.49 -0.89
C ASP A 707 66.77 2.91 0.05
N GLU A 708 66.76 4.17 0.49
CA GLU A 708 65.70 4.72 1.36
C GLU A 708 64.33 4.71 0.66
N ILE A 709 64.28 5.10 -0.62
CA ILE A 709 63.05 5.17 -1.41
C ILE A 709 62.60 3.76 -1.80
N ALA A 710 63.53 2.88 -2.17
CA ALA A 710 63.23 1.47 -2.48
C ALA A 710 62.64 0.71 -1.27
N VAL A 711 63.19 0.93 -0.07
CA VAL A 711 62.64 0.39 1.19
C VAL A 711 61.25 0.98 1.47
N LEU A 712 61.05 2.28 1.28
CA LEU A 712 59.77 2.96 1.49
C LEU A 712 58.67 2.44 0.55
N ILE A 713 58.96 2.26 -0.73
CA ILE A 713 58.06 1.65 -1.74
C ILE A 713 57.67 0.23 -1.31
N SER A 714 58.63 -0.57 -0.83
CA SER A 714 58.39 -1.94 -0.36
C SER A 714 57.48 -1.97 0.88
N GLN A 715 57.72 -1.08 1.86
CA GLN A 715 56.89 -0.96 3.07
C GLN A 715 55.47 -0.46 2.79
N LEU A 716 55.30 0.45 1.82
CA LEU A 716 53.98 0.89 1.36
C LEU A 716 53.20 -0.26 0.75
N ARG A 717 53.80 -1.01 -0.18
CA ARG A 717 53.20 -2.21 -0.80
C ARG A 717 52.85 -3.29 0.23
N GLN A 718 53.74 -3.55 1.18
CA GLN A 718 53.48 -4.55 2.22
C GLN A 718 52.28 -4.15 3.09
N ASN A 719 52.18 -2.89 3.52
CA ASN A 719 51.04 -2.42 4.30
C ASN A 719 49.74 -2.35 3.49
N SER A 720 49.82 -1.96 2.22
CA SER A 720 48.72 -2.05 1.25
C SER A 720 48.16 -3.47 1.14
N GLN A 721 49.03 -4.48 1.00
CA GLN A 721 48.63 -5.89 0.99
C GLN A 721 48.04 -6.34 2.34
N ARG A 722 48.60 -5.91 3.48
CA ARG A 722 48.06 -6.21 4.82
C ARG A 722 46.64 -5.67 5.00
N LEU A 723 46.35 -4.45 4.53
CA LEU A 723 45.02 -3.84 4.57
C LEU A 723 44.01 -4.66 3.75
N ARG A 724 44.36 -5.06 2.51
CA ARG A 724 43.49 -5.91 1.68
C ARG A 724 43.26 -7.30 2.28
N GLN A 725 44.31 -7.94 2.80
CA GLN A 725 44.19 -9.27 3.42
C GLN A 725 43.29 -9.24 4.65
N GLU A 726 43.43 -8.25 5.55
CA GLU A 726 42.52 -8.12 6.71
C GLU A 726 41.07 -7.93 6.26
N GLY A 727 40.83 -7.13 5.21
CA GLY A 727 39.50 -6.93 4.64
C GLY A 727 38.88 -8.22 4.11
N GLU A 728 39.65 -9.01 3.37
CA GLU A 728 39.22 -10.32 2.89
C GLU A 728 38.98 -11.30 4.04
N ASP A 729 39.89 -11.38 5.01
CA ASP A 729 39.75 -12.25 6.17
C ASP A 729 38.52 -11.88 7.01
N ILE A 730 38.16 -10.59 7.11
CA ILE A 730 36.91 -10.12 7.73
C ILE A 730 35.70 -10.51 6.88
N ARG A 731 35.75 -10.30 5.55
CA ARG A 731 34.66 -10.69 4.63
C ARG A 731 34.34 -12.18 4.73
N VAL A 732 35.36 -13.04 4.74
CA VAL A 732 35.20 -14.49 4.90
C VAL A 732 34.54 -14.84 6.24
N ARG A 733 34.93 -14.17 7.35
CA ARG A 733 34.33 -14.42 8.67
C ARG A 733 32.86 -13.98 8.73
N LEU A 734 32.54 -12.79 8.23
CA LEU A 734 31.16 -12.27 8.20
C LEU A 734 30.26 -13.03 7.19
N TYR A 735 30.81 -13.53 6.08
CA TYR A 735 30.04 -14.34 5.12
C TYR A 735 29.69 -15.74 5.66
N LYS A 736 30.41 -16.26 6.67
CA LYS A 736 30.14 -17.54 7.34
C LYS A 736 29.04 -17.48 8.41
N ASP A 737 28.34 -16.35 8.54
CA ASP A 737 27.16 -16.20 9.38
C ASP A 737 26.03 -17.16 8.97
N LYS A 738 25.78 -18.17 9.81
CA LYS A 738 24.77 -19.22 9.59
C LYS A 738 23.33 -18.70 9.56
N SER A 739 23.07 -17.53 10.13
CA SER A 739 21.73 -16.94 10.18
C SER A 739 21.29 -16.40 8.81
N PHE A 740 22.24 -16.06 7.93
CA PHE A 740 21.98 -15.44 6.65
C PHE A 740 22.06 -16.44 5.50
N LEU A 741 20.97 -16.60 4.75
CA LEU A 741 20.94 -17.44 3.54
C LEU A 741 21.21 -16.59 2.30
N SER A 742 22.32 -16.91 1.62
CA SER A 742 22.68 -16.29 0.34
C SER A 742 23.51 -17.26 -0.50
N ALA A 743 23.00 -17.60 -1.68
CA ALA A 743 23.74 -18.37 -2.66
C ALA A 743 24.99 -17.63 -3.17
N SER A 744 24.98 -16.28 -3.24
CA SER A 744 26.16 -15.49 -3.62
C SER A 744 27.29 -15.57 -2.59
N ARG A 745 26.98 -15.56 -1.28
CA ARG A 745 27.98 -15.83 -0.23
C ARG A 745 28.54 -17.26 -0.34
N VAL A 746 27.69 -18.25 -0.63
CA VAL A 746 28.13 -19.64 -0.84
C VAL A 746 29.02 -19.78 -2.08
N ALA A 747 28.63 -19.20 -3.22
CA ALA A 747 29.40 -19.17 -4.46
C ALA A 747 30.77 -18.51 -4.26
N TYR A 748 30.82 -17.43 -3.46
CA TYR A 748 32.04 -16.74 -3.06
C TYR A 748 32.94 -17.60 -2.17
N LEU A 749 32.39 -18.17 -1.08
CA LEU A 749 33.13 -19.00 -0.13
C LEU A 749 33.65 -20.30 -0.77
N LEU A 750 32.94 -20.87 -1.75
CA LEU A 750 33.44 -21.98 -2.58
C LEU A 750 34.62 -21.52 -3.46
N GLY A 751 34.50 -20.36 -4.12
CA GLY A 751 35.56 -19.77 -4.94
C GLY A 751 36.85 -19.49 -4.16
N GLN A 752 36.72 -18.97 -2.93
CA GLN A 752 37.85 -18.75 -2.01
C GLN A 752 38.28 -20.00 -1.23
N ASN A 753 37.74 -21.18 -1.55
CA ASN A 753 38.07 -22.46 -0.92
C ASN A 753 37.86 -22.48 0.62
N GLN A 754 36.90 -21.69 1.11
CA GLN A 754 36.64 -21.46 2.55
C GLN A 754 35.61 -22.42 3.15
N ILE A 755 34.85 -23.11 2.31
CA ILE A 755 33.87 -24.14 2.69
C ILE A 755 34.03 -25.38 1.81
N VAL A 756 33.55 -26.52 2.31
CA VAL A 756 33.49 -27.81 1.59
C VAL A 756 32.06 -28.35 1.61
N ALA A 757 31.73 -29.17 0.60
CA ALA A 757 30.46 -29.88 0.55
C ALA A 757 30.63 -31.34 0.96
N MET A 758 29.66 -31.89 1.71
CA MET A 758 29.57 -33.31 2.05
C MET A 758 28.18 -33.84 1.72
N LYS A 759 28.07 -34.93 0.96
CA LYS A 759 26.77 -35.44 0.51
C LYS A 759 26.06 -36.28 1.59
N THR A 760 25.40 -35.60 2.51
CA THR A 760 24.70 -36.25 3.64
C THR A 760 23.57 -37.19 3.23
N HIS A 761 22.85 -36.87 2.16
CA HIS A 761 21.72 -37.66 1.69
C HIS A 761 21.62 -37.68 0.16
N THR A 762 21.26 -38.83 -0.39
CA THR A 762 21.08 -39.05 -1.85
C THR A 762 19.67 -39.54 -2.13
N ARG A 763 18.99 -38.89 -3.09
CA ARG A 763 17.70 -39.26 -3.69
C ARG A 763 16.63 -39.69 -2.68
N LEU A 764 16.50 -38.95 -1.58
CA LEU A 764 15.46 -39.17 -0.57
C LEU A 764 14.08 -39.03 -1.20
N GLU A 765 13.28 -40.09 -1.18
CA GLU A 765 11.91 -40.04 -1.67
C GLU A 765 11.03 -39.10 -0.83
N ARG A 766 10.24 -38.29 -1.53
CA ARG A 766 9.34 -37.27 -0.98
C ARG A 766 8.04 -37.20 -1.78
N GLY A 767 6.95 -36.80 -1.13
CA GLY A 767 5.61 -36.79 -1.73
C GLY A 767 4.99 -38.19 -1.89
N LYS A 768 3.87 -38.26 -2.62
CA LYS A 768 3.14 -39.49 -2.98
C LYS A 768 2.44 -39.28 -4.33
N GLY A 769 2.17 -40.37 -5.06
CA GLY A 769 1.44 -40.33 -6.33
C GLY A 769 2.10 -39.42 -7.37
N SER A 770 1.32 -38.57 -8.03
CA SER A 770 1.79 -37.57 -9.00
C SER A 770 2.80 -36.56 -8.44
N ASN A 771 2.84 -36.39 -7.11
CA ASN A 771 3.69 -35.38 -6.45
C ASN A 771 4.98 -36.00 -5.89
N LYS A 772 5.30 -37.24 -6.31
CA LYS A 772 6.53 -37.95 -5.95
C LYS A 772 7.74 -37.25 -6.58
N HIS A 773 8.73 -36.97 -5.76
CA HIS A 773 10.02 -36.38 -6.14
C HIS A 773 11.13 -36.92 -5.23
N TYR A 774 12.37 -36.60 -5.56
CA TYR A 774 13.56 -37.07 -4.86
C TYR A 774 14.40 -35.87 -4.42
N LEU A 775 15.12 -35.99 -3.30
CA LEU A 775 15.88 -34.91 -2.68
C LEU A 775 17.30 -35.35 -2.33
N ASP A 776 18.31 -34.64 -2.82
CA ASP A 776 19.66 -34.68 -2.29
C ASP A 776 19.87 -33.57 -1.24
N ILE A 777 20.68 -33.85 -0.22
CA ILE A 777 21.07 -32.86 0.80
C ILE A 777 22.59 -32.88 0.95
N TYR A 778 23.22 -31.76 0.64
CA TYR A 778 24.65 -31.52 0.83
C TYR A 778 24.84 -30.60 2.04
N SER A 779 25.67 -30.99 2.99
CA SER A 779 26.08 -30.10 4.09
C SER A 779 27.23 -29.22 3.62
N LEU A 780 27.12 -27.92 3.85
CA LEU A 780 28.14 -26.92 3.55
C LEU A 780 28.86 -26.55 4.85
N ASN A 781 30.12 -26.95 4.97
CA ASN A 781 30.88 -26.87 6.21
C ASN A 781 32.10 -25.93 6.06
N ASP A 782 32.48 -25.22 7.12
CA ASP A 782 33.74 -24.45 7.15
C ASP A 782 34.94 -25.40 6.97
N ARG A 783 35.76 -25.17 5.93
CA ARG A 783 36.91 -25.99 5.60
C ARG A 783 37.98 -26.06 6.71
N ARG A 784 38.03 -25.05 7.59
CA ARG A 784 39.02 -24.91 8.67
C ARG A 784 38.59 -25.58 9.98
N THR A 785 37.28 -25.58 10.30
CA THR A 785 36.76 -26.14 11.57
C THR A 785 35.97 -27.44 11.38
N GLY A 786 35.60 -27.79 10.15
CA GLY A 786 34.69 -28.90 9.83
C GLY A 786 33.23 -28.61 10.20
N GLU A 787 32.94 -27.42 10.74
CA GLU A 787 31.65 -27.06 11.32
C GLU A 787 30.59 -26.83 10.24
N PRO A 788 29.40 -27.46 10.32
CA PRO A 788 28.32 -27.21 9.37
C PRO A 788 27.80 -25.78 9.51
N LEU A 789 27.55 -25.13 8.37
CA LEU A 789 27.03 -23.76 8.29
C LEU A 789 25.58 -23.77 7.78
N TRP A 790 25.34 -24.41 6.63
CA TRP A 790 24.04 -24.52 5.96
C TRP A 790 23.90 -25.89 5.27
N HIS A 791 22.69 -26.21 4.81
CA HIS A 791 22.46 -27.30 3.87
C HIS A 791 22.02 -26.78 2.50
N ALA A 792 22.53 -27.39 1.43
CA ALA A 792 22.05 -27.21 0.05
C ALA A 792 21.15 -28.40 -0.34
N HIS A 793 19.91 -28.10 -0.70
CA HIS A 793 18.87 -29.05 -1.10
C HIS A 793 18.69 -29.03 -2.63
N PHE A 794 18.68 -30.20 -3.27
CA PHE A 794 18.43 -30.30 -4.72
C PHE A 794 17.28 -31.29 -5.00
N HIS A 795 16.25 -30.82 -5.72
CA HIS A 795 15.01 -31.57 -5.96
C HIS A 795 15.00 -32.17 -7.38
N TYR A 796 14.75 -33.48 -7.51
CA TYR A 796 14.79 -34.24 -8.76
C TYR A 796 13.45 -34.93 -9.06
N ALA A 797 13.09 -35.01 -10.35
CA ALA A 797 11.85 -35.66 -10.79
C ALA A 797 11.95 -37.20 -10.75
N LYS A 798 13.16 -37.75 -10.89
CA LYS A 798 13.44 -39.19 -10.88
C LYS A 798 14.60 -39.54 -9.95
N ALA A 799 14.71 -40.82 -9.60
CA ALA A 799 15.84 -41.33 -8.81
C ALA A 799 17.15 -41.32 -9.62
N ASP A 800 17.04 -41.58 -10.93
CA ASP A 800 18.11 -41.79 -11.91
C ASP A 800 18.50 -40.52 -12.70
N SER A 801 17.86 -39.37 -12.45
CA SER A 801 18.30 -38.06 -12.97
C SER A 801 19.79 -37.82 -12.69
N ALA A 802 20.54 -37.15 -13.58
CA ALA A 802 21.92 -36.77 -13.30
C ALA A 802 21.99 -35.71 -12.19
N ALA A 803 23.19 -35.41 -11.68
CA ALA A 803 23.37 -34.41 -10.62
C ALA A 803 22.92 -33.00 -11.03
N GLY A 804 23.21 -32.60 -12.28
CA GLY A 804 22.76 -31.32 -12.85
C GLY A 804 21.27 -31.27 -13.23
N ASP A 805 20.59 -32.41 -13.37
CA ASP A 805 19.20 -32.51 -13.85
C ASP A 805 18.17 -32.26 -12.73
N PHE A 806 18.42 -31.27 -11.86
CA PHE A 806 17.45 -30.87 -10.85
C PHE A 806 16.26 -30.13 -11.50
N THR A 807 15.11 -30.23 -10.84
CA THR A 807 13.82 -29.73 -11.34
C THR A 807 13.74 -28.21 -11.33
N VAL A 808 12.69 -27.70 -12.00
CA VAL A 808 12.29 -26.28 -12.04
C VAL A 808 12.14 -25.62 -10.66
N GLN A 809 12.02 -26.37 -9.55
CA GLN A 809 12.03 -25.79 -8.20
C GLN A 809 13.44 -25.50 -7.64
N GLY A 810 14.49 -25.80 -8.41
CA GLY A 810 15.86 -25.38 -8.17
C GLY A 810 16.62 -26.18 -7.11
N GLY A 811 17.94 -25.94 -7.07
CA GLY A 811 18.69 -26.09 -5.83
C GLY A 811 18.38 -24.91 -4.90
N HIS A 812 18.33 -25.12 -3.59
CA HIS A 812 18.17 -24.02 -2.62
C HIS A 812 18.87 -24.30 -1.29
N LEU A 813 19.28 -23.22 -0.61
CA LEU A 813 19.87 -23.26 0.73
C LEU A 813 18.80 -23.35 1.82
N LYS A 814 19.18 -23.92 2.97
CA LYS A 814 18.44 -23.87 4.24
C LYS A 814 19.40 -23.73 5.43
N THR A 815 18.94 -23.10 6.51
CA THR A 815 19.64 -23.16 7.79
C THR A 815 19.58 -24.58 8.36
N LEU A 816 20.48 -24.89 9.29
CA LEU A 816 20.50 -26.19 9.97
C LEU A 816 19.19 -26.43 10.77
N GLU A 817 18.64 -25.37 11.37
CA GLU A 817 17.38 -25.41 12.12
C GLU A 817 16.16 -25.64 11.20
N GLN A 818 16.07 -24.93 10.08
CA GLN A 818 15.03 -25.16 9.06
C GLN A 818 15.08 -26.61 8.53
N SER A 819 16.29 -27.15 8.36
CA SER A 819 16.52 -28.51 7.90
C SER A 819 16.02 -29.56 8.91
N GLY A 820 16.36 -29.39 10.19
CA GLY A 820 15.87 -30.25 11.28
C GLY A 820 14.36 -30.15 11.49
N SER A 821 13.78 -28.96 11.30
CA SER A 821 12.36 -28.67 11.53
C SER A 821 11.40 -29.15 10.43
N GLY A 822 11.91 -29.71 9.33
CA GLY A 822 11.16 -29.94 8.08
C GLY A 822 9.83 -30.69 8.25
N LEU A 823 9.80 -31.76 9.07
CA LEU A 823 8.60 -32.57 9.32
C LEU A 823 7.53 -31.89 10.19
N ALA A 824 7.85 -30.77 10.84
CA ALA A 824 6.93 -29.99 11.65
C ALA A 824 6.41 -28.76 10.90
N SER A 825 7.27 -28.02 10.18
CA SER A 825 6.81 -26.85 9.40
C SER A 825 5.90 -27.26 8.25
N GLN A 826 6.28 -28.27 7.45
CA GLN A 826 5.50 -28.70 6.29
C GLN A 826 4.03 -29.02 6.62
N ARG A 827 3.75 -29.56 7.82
CA ARG A 827 2.37 -29.81 8.27
C ARG A 827 1.56 -28.53 8.52
N ARG A 828 2.18 -27.47 9.04
CA ARG A 828 1.53 -26.16 9.23
C ARG A 828 1.35 -25.43 7.91
N ASP A 829 2.38 -25.43 7.06
CA ASP A 829 2.37 -24.73 5.77
C ASP A 829 1.35 -25.35 4.80
N GLN A 830 1.22 -26.69 4.81
CA GLN A 830 0.23 -27.44 4.03
C GLN A 830 -1.20 -27.29 4.56
N GLN A 831 -1.40 -27.04 5.87
CA GLN A 831 -2.70 -26.66 6.44
C GLN A 831 -3.08 -25.21 6.11
N ALA A 832 -2.11 -24.33 5.91
CA ALA A 832 -2.32 -22.92 5.55
C ALA A 832 -2.46 -22.67 4.02
N GLY A 833 -2.39 -23.71 3.20
CA GLY A 833 -2.50 -23.60 1.72
C GLY A 833 -1.36 -22.85 1.05
N ARG A 834 -0.23 -22.65 1.72
CA ARG A 834 0.88 -21.80 1.23
C ARG A 834 1.84 -22.61 0.35
N VAL A 835 1.95 -22.23 -0.92
CA VAL A 835 3.02 -22.74 -1.80
C VAL A 835 4.32 -22.06 -1.43
N HIS A 836 5.20 -22.79 -0.74
CA HIS A 836 6.56 -22.33 -0.44
C HIS A 836 7.42 -22.39 -1.72
N VAL A 837 7.41 -21.29 -2.47
CA VAL A 837 8.48 -20.98 -3.43
C VAL A 837 9.74 -20.62 -2.62
N PRO A 838 10.95 -21.07 -2.99
CA PRO A 838 12.19 -20.57 -2.39
C PRO A 838 12.33 -19.06 -2.60
N ILE A 839 12.89 -18.35 -1.62
CA ILE A 839 13.28 -16.95 -1.82
C ILE A 839 14.47 -16.96 -2.79
N TRP A 840 14.50 -16.05 -3.76
CA TRP A 840 15.53 -16.04 -4.82
C TRP A 840 16.98 -15.94 -4.27
N ARG A 841 17.16 -15.41 -3.03
CA ARG A 841 18.44 -15.40 -2.29
C ARG A 841 18.90 -16.80 -1.85
N GLU A 842 17.95 -17.69 -1.55
CA GLU A 842 18.18 -19.09 -1.18
C GLU A 842 18.49 -19.95 -2.41
N ALA A 843 18.01 -19.55 -3.60
CA ALA A 843 18.13 -20.31 -4.84
C ALA A 843 19.58 -20.42 -5.34
N ILE A 844 19.98 -21.64 -5.67
CA ILE A 844 21.32 -22.00 -6.14
C ILE A 844 21.28 -22.13 -7.66
N ASP A 845 22.03 -21.27 -8.36
CA ASP A 845 22.18 -21.34 -9.81
C ASP A 845 22.99 -22.57 -10.25
N SER A 846 22.87 -22.98 -11.51
CA SER A 846 23.50 -24.21 -12.01
C SER A 846 25.03 -24.22 -11.95
N ARG A 847 25.71 -23.05 -12.00
CA ARG A 847 27.18 -22.98 -11.83
C ARG A 847 27.56 -23.17 -10.36
N THR A 848 26.82 -22.55 -9.44
CA THR A 848 27.04 -22.75 -8.00
C THR A 848 26.67 -24.17 -7.55
N ALA A 849 25.63 -24.77 -8.14
CA ALA A 849 25.30 -26.17 -7.97
C ALA A 849 26.45 -27.08 -8.44
N GLN A 850 27.01 -26.84 -9.64
CA GLN A 850 28.14 -27.61 -10.14
C GLN A 850 29.38 -27.46 -9.24
N LYS A 851 29.73 -26.24 -8.78
CA LYS A 851 30.79 -26.04 -7.77
C LYS A 851 30.56 -26.90 -6.51
N ILE A 852 29.31 -27.00 -6.01
CA ILE A 852 28.96 -27.84 -4.86
C ILE A 852 29.15 -29.33 -5.17
N PHE A 853 28.78 -29.78 -6.38
CA PHE A 853 28.94 -31.18 -6.79
C PHE A 853 30.42 -31.56 -7.00
N ASP A 854 31.22 -30.67 -7.58
CA ASP A 854 32.65 -30.90 -7.88
C ASP A 854 33.52 -31.01 -6.62
N VAL A 855 33.15 -30.31 -5.54
CA VAL A 855 33.87 -30.35 -4.24
C VAL A 855 33.21 -31.29 -3.22
N ALA A 856 32.18 -32.03 -3.61
CA ALA A 856 31.46 -32.92 -2.71
C ALA A 856 32.26 -34.17 -2.36
N GLN A 857 32.33 -34.46 -1.06
CA GLN A 857 32.80 -35.73 -0.49
C GLN A 857 31.63 -36.61 -0.05
#